data_AF-A0A3R6VGF3-F1
#
_entry.id   AF-A0A3R6VGF3-F1
#
_cell.length_a   1.000
_cell.length_b   1.000
_cell.length_c   1.000
_cell.angle_alpha   90.00
_cell.angle_beta   90.00
_cell.angle_gamma   90.00
#
_symmetry.space_group_name_H-M   'P 1'
#
loop_
_entity.id
_entity.type
_entity.pdbx_description
1 polymer ?
#
loop_
_entity_poly.entity_id
_entity_poly.type
_entity_poly.pdbx_seq_one_letter_code
_entity_poly.pdbx_strand_id
1 'polypeptide(L)'
;MINYLVYDIEVFAEDWIVIIYNVQTKSTHVIHNDLKQVQKIFNKEDNRLFVGFNNKHYDDYIILTMLNGGSNSVIKEHNDWIISGKKPWEFPFIQYQKKPFYSSDLRDDLPINLSLKAIEANMNQSIVETGVPFDIKRKLTKQELETEIKYCSSDVQNTARLLSKRQRYLYAKFTLAQIKNFEPRYALSLTNAKLTAVFLDAKKHQYSDEFDYSINKNLEIGKYQEVLEFFKAPIEFTKKRLTKELQTIKSKGKTASLERQLKELTNVYQTSLDTKIAGVPHTYAWGGLHGARPNYFIKADAEHKILTVDVSSYYPSLMIQYQYLSRNVPHPEKFEEVYHQRIEAKNNGDKPTASALKLVLNTTYGASKNQYNDLFDPRQANAICVNGQLLLTDLIDKLEAVSSFELIQTNTDGIIIRFLKSKESEIEQVLKAWENRTHLSMERTIMKVIAQKDVNNYVMKKGESYVYQNGQKVVIEPDIDAIKTKGGYVSLYEGGDFRNKSLVVLNKALVNYFMEGVDPVETIEKDTTVTDFQLIAKTGSTYDKTVWEVNEKDVEVQRVNRVYATKDTAKGSLFKIKANGRRDKISNLPEHCDIDNDNTQKIEQIDKQFYIDLAEKRIADYLGNKEIKKMPATKKSTTKKTEELDISKLNLFQKLSKLRVDFLNEEVKKSGINRFAEYKYFELEDIVPVATKLLDKYHLTAIVSFTDTQARMRVVDQDSAVRDDRGISICDFEDFTSPMVELSVKGMNAIQAMGAVETYQRRYLYFMLLDVVEHDEIDAGQSTKKVEKEKPKSPAKTTTSKRPASATERKSDKEKITNANGEMDETVKKAIIKGLKKLRAKDDKYEPFIAKAKEKIKDDLTQKQGEHLLEKVGAKVAE
;
A
#
# COMPACT_ATOMS: atom_id res chain seq x y z
N MET A 1 -36.94 -3.25 12.95
CA MET A 1 -36.25 -2.68 11.77
C MET A 1 -35.17 -1.74 12.29
N ILE A 2 -33.92 -1.83 11.79
CA ILE A 2 -32.83 -0.95 12.24
C ILE A 2 -33.06 0.46 11.68
N ASN A 3 -32.98 1.47 12.54
CA ASN A 3 -33.02 2.88 12.20
C ASN A 3 -31.60 3.37 11.87
N TYR A 4 -31.36 3.82 10.63
CA TYR A 4 -30.03 4.21 10.17
C TYR A 4 -29.87 5.73 10.29
N LEU A 5 -28.96 6.16 11.15
CA LEU A 5 -28.65 7.58 11.38
C LEU A 5 -27.26 7.87 10.83
N VAL A 6 -27.20 8.51 9.67
CA VAL A 6 -25.93 8.92 9.06
C VAL A 6 -25.47 10.22 9.71
N TYR A 7 -24.21 10.32 10.13
CA TYR A 7 -23.73 11.50 10.83
C TYR A 7 -22.29 11.84 10.47
N ASP A 8 -21.96 13.11 10.69
CA ASP A 8 -20.64 13.72 10.45
C ASP A 8 -20.46 14.89 11.42
N ILE A 9 -19.19 15.25 11.72
CA ILE A 9 -18.86 16.22 12.77
C ILE A 9 -17.74 17.15 12.32
N GLU A 10 -17.96 18.45 12.51
CA GLU A 10 -16.93 19.48 12.36
C GLU A 10 -16.59 20.14 13.69
N VAL A 11 -15.30 20.38 13.94
CA VAL A 11 -14.78 20.88 15.21
C VAL A 11 -13.83 22.08 14.99
N PHE A 12 -14.21 23.22 15.57
CA PHE A 12 -13.44 24.47 15.62
C PHE A 12 -13.05 24.79 17.07
N ALA A 13 -12.30 25.89 17.28
CA ALA A 13 -11.84 26.25 18.63
C ALA A 13 -12.97 26.50 19.64
N GLU A 14 -14.03 27.21 19.23
CA GLU A 14 -15.17 27.55 20.09
C GLU A 14 -16.51 26.96 19.62
N ASP A 15 -16.52 26.27 18.48
CA ASP A 15 -17.73 25.71 17.89
C ASP A 15 -17.51 24.26 17.47
N TRP A 16 -18.57 23.46 17.56
CA TRP A 16 -18.65 22.17 16.91
C TRP A 16 -20.06 21.96 16.38
N ILE A 17 -20.15 21.20 15.29
CA ILE A 17 -21.40 20.93 14.58
C ILE A 17 -21.52 19.42 14.43
N VAL A 18 -22.66 18.86 14.81
CA VAL A 18 -23.01 17.47 14.51
C VAL A 18 -24.22 17.50 13.59
N ILE A 19 -24.08 16.95 12.38
CA ILE A 19 -25.19 16.76 11.45
C ILE A 19 -25.61 15.30 11.49
N ILE A 20 -26.92 15.04 11.57
CA ILE A 20 -27.48 13.70 11.57
C ILE A 20 -28.62 13.62 10.54
N TYR A 21 -28.44 12.78 9.53
CA TYR A 21 -29.46 12.44 8.55
C TYR A 21 -30.12 11.10 8.87
N ASN A 22 -31.42 11.12 9.13
CA ASN A 22 -32.21 9.91 9.32
C ASN A 22 -32.67 9.37 7.95
N VAL A 23 -32.20 8.18 7.60
CA VAL A 23 -32.43 7.58 6.27
C VAL A 23 -33.90 7.22 6.06
N GLN A 24 -34.60 6.82 7.12
CA GLN A 24 -36.00 6.40 7.08
C GLN A 24 -36.94 7.60 6.92
N THR A 25 -36.75 8.64 7.74
CA THR A 25 -37.61 9.84 7.71
C THR A 25 -37.17 10.88 6.68
N LYS A 26 -35.97 10.71 6.10
CA LYS A 26 -35.33 11.66 5.20
C LYS A 26 -35.19 13.06 5.79
N SER A 27 -35.00 13.15 7.11
CA SER A 27 -34.85 14.41 7.83
C SER A 27 -33.43 14.61 8.38
N THR A 28 -32.94 15.84 8.29
CA THR A 28 -31.64 16.26 8.83
C THR A 28 -31.85 16.97 10.16
N HIS A 29 -31.05 16.62 11.15
CA HIS A 29 -30.97 17.29 12.44
C HIS A 29 -29.59 17.95 12.55
N VAL A 30 -29.58 19.23 12.94
CA VAL A 30 -28.37 20.03 13.10
C VAL A 30 -28.20 20.34 14.58
N ILE A 31 -27.04 20.02 15.14
CA ILE A 31 -26.70 20.31 16.53
C ILE A 31 -25.46 21.19 16.54
N HIS A 32 -25.55 22.36 17.14
CA HIS A 32 -24.43 23.30 17.29
C HIS A 32 -24.25 23.61 18.77
N ASN A 33 -23.10 23.25 19.35
CA ASN A 33 -22.74 23.52 20.75
C ASN A 33 -23.78 23.08 21.82
N ASP A 34 -24.67 22.13 21.51
CA ASP A 34 -25.71 21.64 22.42
C ASP A 34 -25.48 20.18 22.84
N LEU A 35 -24.73 19.99 23.94
CA LEU A 35 -24.44 18.66 24.50
C LEU A 35 -25.70 17.90 24.92
N LYS A 36 -26.76 18.59 25.34
CA LYS A 36 -28.01 17.93 25.77
C LYS A 36 -28.69 17.26 24.59
N GLN A 37 -28.66 17.89 23.42
CA GLN A 37 -29.19 17.28 22.20
C GLN A 37 -28.35 16.08 21.73
N VAL A 38 -27.01 16.18 21.78
CA VAL A 38 -26.14 15.02 21.48
C VAL A 38 -26.46 13.86 22.42
N GLN A 39 -26.52 14.11 23.72
CA GLN A 39 -26.91 13.11 24.72
C GLN A 39 -28.29 12.53 24.43
N LYS A 40 -29.30 13.36 24.13
CA LYS A 40 -30.66 12.88 23.82
C LYS A 40 -30.69 11.93 22.61
N ILE A 41 -29.89 12.19 21.57
CA ILE A 41 -29.92 11.40 20.34
C ILE A 41 -29.05 10.13 20.44
N PHE A 42 -27.86 10.24 21.03
CA PHE A 42 -26.91 9.12 21.12
C PHE A 42 -27.11 8.25 22.38
N ASN A 43 -27.86 8.70 23.38
CA ASN A 43 -28.28 7.83 24.48
C ASN A 43 -29.28 6.77 23.99
N LYS A 44 -29.20 5.60 24.63
CA LYS A 44 -29.79 4.32 24.21
C LYS A 44 -31.30 4.41 23.94
N GLU A 45 -31.66 4.61 22.67
CA GLU A 45 -32.90 4.10 22.12
C GLU A 45 -32.63 2.80 21.38
N ASP A 46 -33.53 1.84 21.57
CA ASP A 46 -33.44 0.55 20.90
C ASP A 46 -33.58 0.71 19.39
N ASN A 47 -32.81 -0.07 18.63
CA ASN A 47 -32.80 -0.16 17.17
C ASN A 47 -32.06 0.95 16.38
N ARG A 48 -31.41 1.94 17.00
CA ARG A 48 -30.55 2.89 16.25
C ARG A 48 -29.20 2.28 15.88
N LEU A 49 -28.72 2.56 14.66
CA LEU A 49 -27.36 2.33 14.20
C LEU A 49 -26.82 3.62 13.60
N PHE A 50 -25.75 4.14 14.17
CA PHE A 50 -25.06 5.32 13.67
C PHE A 50 -24.12 4.92 12.52
N VAL A 51 -24.10 5.67 11.43
CA VAL A 51 -23.32 5.35 10.24
C VAL A 51 -22.50 6.57 9.86
N GLY A 52 -21.20 6.41 9.67
CA GLY A 52 -20.33 7.49 9.20
C GLY A 52 -19.31 6.99 8.20
N PHE A 53 -18.37 7.87 7.84
CA PHE A 53 -17.21 7.54 7.03
C PHE A 53 -15.95 7.89 7.80
N ASN A 54 -15.13 6.88 8.14
CA ASN A 54 -13.99 7.02 9.06
C ASN A 54 -14.37 7.31 10.53
N ASN A 55 -15.64 7.15 10.89
CA ASN A 55 -16.15 7.50 12.20
C ASN A 55 -15.55 6.66 13.34
N LYS A 56 -15.12 5.42 13.09
CA LYS A 56 -14.47 4.59 14.12
C LYS A 56 -13.08 5.07 14.49
N HIS A 57 -12.50 5.96 13.70
CA HIS A 57 -11.17 6.52 13.94
C HIS A 57 -11.22 8.00 14.34
N TYR A 58 -12.39 8.64 14.31
CA TYR A 58 -12.55 10.06 14.62
C TYR A 58 -13.88 10.34 15.32
N ASP A 59 -15.00 10.39 14.59
CA ASP A 59 -16.28 10.91 15.08
C ASP A 59 -16.83 10.18 16.30
N ASP A 60 -16.72 8.84 16.35
CA ASP A 60 -17.14 8.02 17.49
C ASP A 60 -16.53 8.53 18.81
N TYR A 61 -15.28 8.99 18.78
CA TYR A 61 -14.52 9.41 19.95
C TYR A 61 -14.78 10.87 20.33
N ILE A 62 -15.06 11.71 19.33
CA ILE A 62 -15.55 13.07 19.55
C ILE A 62 -16.94 13.03 20.21
N ILE A 63 -17.87 12.22 19.69
CA ILE A 63 -19.16 11.96 20.34
C ILE A 63 -18.97 11.39 21.74
N LEU A 64 -18.07 10.43 21.93
CA LEU A 64 -17.81 9.87 23.27
C LEU A 64 -17.36 10.97 24.26
N THR A 65 -16.60 11.96 23.80
CA THR A 65 -16.18 13.11 24.63
C THR A 65 -17.36 13.99 24.98
N MET A 66 -18.22 14.29 24.00
CA MET A 66 -19.47 15.04 24.20
C MET A 66 -20.40 14.33 25.19
N LEU A 67 -20.57 13.01 25.06
CA LEU A 67 -21.41 12.20 25.94
C LEU A 67 -20.90 12.18 27.38
N ASN A 68 -19.59 12.28 27.59
CA ASN A 68 -18.96 12.40 28.90
C ASN A 68 -18.90 13.85 29.42
N GLY A 69 -19.59 14.80 28.77
CA GLY A 69 -19.72 16.18 29.24
C GLY A 69 -18.50 17.07 28.96
N GLY A 70 -17.67 16.71 27.96
CA GLY A 70 -16.54 17.55 27.55
C GLY A 70 -16.98 18.94 27.09
N SER A 71 -16.29 19.99 27.56
CA SER A 71 -16.49 21.35 27.07
C SER A 71 -15.94 21.51 25.64
N ASN A 72 -16.26 22.62 24.97
CA ASN A 72 -15.74 22.90 23.62
C ASN A 72 -14.21 22.84 23.55
N SER A 73 -13.51 23.35 24.58
CA SER A 73 -12.05 23.24 24.69
C SER A 73 -11.60 21.79 24.75
N VAL A 74 -12.23 20.95 25.58
CA VAL A 74 -11.86 19.52 25.71
C VAL A 74 -12.15 18.77 24.41
N ILE A 75 -13.25 19.08 23.74
CA ILE A 75 -13.60 18.52 22.43
C ILE A 75 -12.53 18.91 21.40
N LYS A 76 -12.14 20.18 21.35
CA LYS A 76 -11.08 20.65 20.44
C LYS A 76 -9.72 20.03 20.76
N GLU A 77 -9.37 19.89 22.04
CA GLU A 77 -8.14 19.21 22.46
C GLU A 77 -8.11 17.75 22.01
N HIS A 78 -9.26 17.06 22.06
CA HIS A 78 -9.37 15.70 21.55
C HIS A 78 -9.29 15.66 20.02
N ASN A 79 -9.94 16.58 19.31
CA ASN A 79 -9.75 16.74 17.87
C ASN A 79 -8.25 16.87 17.53
N ASP A 80 -7.55 17.82 18.16
CA ASP A 80 -6.15 18.11 17.89
C ASP A 80 -5.24 16.93 18.27
N TRP A 81 -5.60 16.19 19.31
CA TRP A 81 -4.96 14.93 19.66
C TRP A 81 -5.03 13.92 18.50
N ILE A 82 -6.21 13.72 17.92
CA ILE A 82 -6.40 12.79 16.79
C ILE A 82 -5.68 13.29 15.54
N ILE A 83 -5.83 14.57 15.20
CA ILE A 83 -5.16 15.19 14.03
C ILE A 83 -3.64 15.13 14.14
N SER A 84 -3.08 15.19 15.37
CA SER A 84 -1.64 14.97 15.62
C SER A 84 -1.16 13.52 15.43
N GLY A 85 -2.04 12.61 15.02
CA GLY A 85 -1.73 11.20 14.76
C GLY A 85 -1.79 10.29 15.98
N LYS A 86 -2.24 10.79 17.14
CA LYS A 86 -2.36 9.98 18.35
C LYS A 86 -3.66 9.17 18.33
N LYS A 87 -3.65 8.03 19.04
CA LYS A 87 -4.80 7.14 19.10
C LYS A 87 -5.96 7.81 19.83
N PRO A 88 -7.17 7.88 19.24
CA PRO A 88 -8.31 8.56 19.86
C PRO A 88 -8.66 8.03 21.26
N TRP A 89 -8.69 6.70 21.43
CA TRP A 89 -9.05 6.08 22.72
C TRP A 89 -8.03 6.26 23.84
N GLU A 90 -6.82 6.77 23.54
CA GLU A 90 -5.80 7.10 24.54
C GLU A 90 -5.92 8.53 25.06
N PHE A 91 -6.88 9.32 24.55
CA PHE A 91 -7.13 10.66 25.05
C PHE A 91 -7.56 10.62 26.53
N PRO A 92 -6.86 11.33 27.45
CA PRO A 92 -7.05 11.16 28.90
C PRO A 92 -8.49 11.34 29.39
N PHE A 93 -9.27 12.24 28.80
CA PHE A 93 -10.64 12.54 29.25
C PHE A 93 -11.60 11.37 29.08
N ILE A 94 -11.46 10.60 28.00
CA ILE A 94 -12.34 9.46 27.68
C ILE A 94 -11.66 8.12 27.91
N GLN A 95 -10.44 8.10 28.45
CA GLN A 95 -9.70 6.87 28.66
C GLN A 95 -10.52 5.93 29.55
N TYR A 96 -10.60 4.65 29.15
CA TYR A 96 -11.38 3.60 29.82
C TYR A 96 -12.91 3.73 29.71
N GLN A 97 -13.44 4.73 29.00
CA GLN A 97 -14.87 4.84 28.74
C GLN A 97 -15.32 3.88 27.64
N LYS A 98 -16.46 3.23 27.84
CA LYS A 98 -17.08 2.37 26.83
C LYS A 98 -17.99 3.20 25.94
N LYS A 99 -17.91 2.98 24.63
CA LYS A 99 -18.85 3.55 23.66
C LYS A 99 -20.27 3.00 23.93
N PRO A 100 -21.28 3.86 24.20
CA PRO A 100 -22.61 3.39 24.60
C PRO A 100 -23.56 3.13 23.41
N PHE A 101 -23.12 3.37 22.17
CA PHE A 101 -23.92 3.21 20.95
C PHE A 101 -23.22 2.30 19.92
N TYR A 102 -24.02 1.70 19.03
CA TYR A 102 -23.49 0.97 17.87
C TYR A 102 -23.25 1.94 16.72
N SER A 103 -22.09 1.81 16.07
CA SER A 103 -21.81 2.52 14.82
C SER A 103 -21.19 1.60 13.76
N SER A 104 -21.52 1.86 12.50
CA SER A 104 -20.96 1.22 11.31
C SER A 104 -20.12 2.25 10.55
N ASP A 105 -18.95 1.84 10.07
CA ASP A 105 -18.05 2.70 9.33
C ASP A 105 -18.05 2.30 7.87
N LEU A 106 -18.53 3.17 6.99
CA LEU A 106 -18.58 2.93 5.56
C LEU A 106 -17.20 3.01 4.88
N ARG A 107 -16.13 3.29 5.63
CA ARG A 107 -14.75 3.10 5.18
C ARG A 107 -14.26 1.66 5.38
N ASP A 108 -14.87 0.88 6.28
CA ASP A 108 -14.45 -0.50 6.55
C ASP A 108 -14.48 -1.35 5.28
N ASP A 109 -13.45 -2.18 5.10
CA ASP A 109 -13.26 -3.08 3.96
C ASP A 109 -13.22 -2.36 2.59
N LEU A 110 -12.97 -1.04 2.55
CA LEU A 110 -12.61 -0.29 1.34
C LEU A 110 -11.08 -0.12 1.22
N PRO A 111 -10.56 0.22 0.03
CA PRO A 111 -9.15 0.56 -0.13
C PRO A 111 -8.73 1.71 0.83
N ILE A 112 -7.61 1.54 1.55
CA ILE A 112 -7.16 2.46 2.60
C ILE A 112 -7.05 3.93 2.11
N ASN A 113 -6.69 4.10 0.84
CA ASN A 113 -6.45 5.40 0.19
C ASN A 113 -7.69 6.01 -0.47
N LEU A 114 -8.88 5.40 -0.36
CA LEU A 114 -10.12 5.95 -0.92
C LEU A 114 -10.78 6.88 0.11
N SER A 115 -10.84 8.19 -0.18
CA SER A 115 -11.48 9.20 0.68
C SER A 115 -12.94 9.44 0.29
N LEU A 116 -13.73 10.02 1.20
CA LEU A 116 -15.12 10.38 0.91
C LEU A 116 -15.22 11.31 -0.31
N LYS A 117 -14.42 12.38 -0.39
CA LYS A 117 -14.39 13.25 -1.58
C LYS A 117 -14.10 12.51 -2.89
N ALA A 118 -13.23 11.50 -2.87
CA ALA A 118 -12.99 10.69 -4.07
C ALA A 118 -14.20 9.81 -4.43
N ILE A 119 -14.88 9.27 -3.42
CA ILE A 119 -16.13 8.52 -3.59
C ILE A 119 -17.24 9.40 -4.14
N GLU A 120 -17.40 10.61 -3.60
CA GLU A 120 -18.35 11.63 -4.06
C GLU A 120 -18.10 11.99 -5.53
N ALA A 121 -16.83 12.22 -5.88
CA ALA A 121 -16.44 12.51 -7.25
C ALA A 121 -16.86 11.37 -8.20
N ASN A 122 -16.55 10.12 -7.82
CA ASN A 122 -16.92 8.92 -8.56
C ASN A 122 -18.45 8.68 -8.61
N MET A 123 -19.21 9.18 -7.64
CA MET A 123 -20.67 9.19 -7.64
C MET A 123 -21.26 10.39 -8.39
N ASN A 124 -20.43 11.15 -9.11
CA ASN A 124 -20.82 12.34 -9.88
C ASN A 124 -21.48 13.43 -9.00
N GLN A 125 -21.06 13.56 -7.74
CA GLN A 125 -21.51 14.62 -6.83
C GLN A 125 -20.55 15.82 -6.88
N SER A 126 -21.00 17.00 -6.44
CA SER A 126 -20.07 18.11 -6.17
C SER A 126 -19.13 17.69 -5.04
N ILE A 127 -17.87 18.07 -5.18
CA ILE A 127 -16.80 17.78 -4.22
C ILE A 127 -16.16 19.07 -3.70
N VAL A 128 -16.82 20.22 -3.89
CA VAL A 128 -16.34 21.50 -3.37
C VAL A 128 -16.19 21.43 -1.86
N GLU A 129 -14.98 21.75 -1.39
CA GLU A 129 -14.66 21.83 0.04
C GLU A 129 -15.15 23.15 0.64
N THR A 130 -15.29 23.19 1.97
CA THR A 130 -15.62 24.44 2.65
C THR A 130 -14.48 25.46 2.53
N GLY A 131 -14.86 26.74 2.45
CA GLY A 131 -13.91 27.86 2.49
C GLY A 131 -13.55 28.33 3.90
N VAL A 132 -14.10 27.73 4.97
CA VAL A 132 -13.83 28.14 6.36
C VAL A 132 -12.63 27.37 6.94
N PRO A 133 -11.56 28.04 7.38
CA PRO A 133 -10.42 27.36 7.99
C PRO A 133 -10.72 26.73 9.36
N PHE A 134 -10.35 25.47 9.55
CA PHE A 134 -10.53 24.73 10.82
C PHE A 134 -9.63 25.20 11.97
N ASP A 135 -8.60 26.01 11.69
CA ASP A 135 -7.65 26.51 12.67
C ASP A 135 -8.02 27.85 13.30
N ILE A 136 -9.18 28.42 12.92
CA ILE A 136 -9.76 29.63 13.51
C ILE A 136 -9.80 29.51 15.05
N LYS A 137 -9.26 30.53 15.72
CA LYS A 137 -9.13 30.62 17.20
C LYS A 137 -10.22 31.44 17.88
N ARG A 138 -11.35 31.63 17.20
CA ARG A 138 -12.53 32.39 17.67
C ARG A 138 -13.80 31.61 17.34
N LYS A 139 -14.93 32.10 17.84
CA LYS A 139 -16.25 31.66 17.39
C LYS A 139 -16.48 31.93 15.89
N LEU A 140 -17.17 31.02 15.21
CA LEU A 140 -17.67 31.19 13.85
C LEU A 140 -18.68 32.34 13.77
N THR A 141 -18.58 33.12 12.70
CA THR A 141 -19.63 34.06 12.32
C THR A 141 -20.87 33.30 11.87
N LYS A 142 -22.03 33.98 11.82
CA LYS A 142 -23.28 33.35 11.35
C LYS A 142 -23.14 32.80 9.92
N GLN A 143 -22.46 33.53 9.04
CA GLN A 143 -22.26 33.12 7.65
C GLN A 143 -21.30 31.92 7.51
N GLU A 144 -20.21 31.90 8.28
CA GLU A 144 -19.31 30.74 8.34
C GLU A 144 -20.03 29.51 8.87
N LEU A 145 -20.81 29.66 9.95
CA LEU A 145 -21.62 28.58 10.51
C LEU A 145 -22.64 28.02 9.51
N GLU A 146 -23.36 28.89 8.79
CA GLU A 146 -24.30 28.47 7.74
C GLU A 146 -23.60 27.73 6.59
N THR A 147 -22.39 28.18 6.22
CA THR A 147 -21.55 27.54 5.20
C THR A 147 -21.12 26.15 5.64
N GLU A 148 -20.64 26.01 6.88
CA GLU A 148 -20.24 24.72 7.48
C GLU A 148 -21.42 23.75 7.60
N ILE A 149 -22.58 24.23 8.07
CA ILE A 149 -23.78 23.40 8.17
C ILE A 149 -24.17 22.87 6.79
N LYS A 150 -24.09 23.71 5.74
CA LYS A 150 -24.39 23.29 4.36
C LYS A 150 -23.37 22.26 3.85
N TYR A 151 -22.08 22.48 4.10
CA TYR A 151 -21.00 21.57 3.72
C TYR A 151 -21.16 20.20 4.39
N CYS A 152 -21.23 20.16 5.73
CA CYS A 152 -21.38 18.92 6.49
C CYS A 152 -22.74 18.23 6.20
N SER A 153 -23.80 19.00 5.90
CA SER A 153 -25.07 18.44 5.40
C SER A 153 -24.93 17.73 4.06
N SER A 154 -24.08 18.22 3.16
CA SER A 154 -23.76 17.54 1.90
C SER A 154 -23.03 16.22 2.18
N ASP A 155 -22.07 16.21 3.10
CA ASP A 155 -21.25 15.04 3.42
C ASP A 155 -22.08 13.91 4.06
N VAL A 156 -23.03 14.21 4.95
CA VAL A 156 -23.97 13.19 5.46
C VAL A 156 -24.91 12.66 4.38
N GLN A 157 -25.35 13.50 3.45
CA GLN A 157 -26.20 13.06 2.32
C GLN A 157 -25.41 12.17 1.37
N ASN A 158 -24.16 12.51 1.07
CA ASN A 158 -23.25 11.70 0.26
C ASN A 158 -22.89 10.38 0.96
N THR A 159 -22.70 10.40 2.27
CA THR A 159 -22.51 9.20 3.08
C THR A 159 -23.77 8.32 3.06
N ALA A 160 -24.97 8.90 3.07
CA ALA A 160 -26.22 8.16 2.88
C ALA A 160 -26.37 7.58 1.45
N ARG A 161 -25.89 8.28 0.43
CA ARG A 161 -25.79 7.74 -0.94
C ARG A 161 -24.84 6.54 -0.97
N LEU A 162 -23.66 6.66 -0.33
CA LEU A 162 -22.70 5.56 -0.22
C LEU A 162 -23.30 4.36 0.55
N LEU A 163 -24.05 4.61 1.62
CA LEU A 163 -24.76 3.57 2.38
C LEU A 163 -25.65 2.73 1.45
N SER A 164 -26.42 3.38 0.56
CA SER A 164 -27.25 2.70 -0.43
C SER A 164 -26.43 1.86 -1.42
N LYS A 165 -25.28 2.38 -1.89
CA LYS A 165 -24.38 1.65 -2.79
C LYS A 165 -23.72 0.44 -2.10
N ARG A 166 -23.56 0.48 -0.78
CA ARG A 166 -23.03 -0.60 0.05
C ARG A 166 -24.12 -1.49 0.68
N GLN A 167 -25.37 -1.41 0.25
CA GLN A 167 -26.46 -2.20 0.84
C GLN A 167 -26.19 -3.71 0.76
N ARG A 168 -25.67 -4.24 -0.36
CA ARG A 168 -25.32 -5.67 -0.48
C ARG A 168 -24.27 -6.10 0.56
N TYR A 169 -23.29 -5.24 0.82
CA TYR A 169 -22.25 -5.48 1.82
C TYR A 169 -22.83 -5.55 3.23
N LEU A 170 -23.70 -4.60 3.59
CA LEU A 170 -24.34 -4.58 4.91
C LEU A 170 -25.34 -5.72 5.09
N TYR A 171 -26.10 -6.02 4.05
CA TYR A 171 -27.09 -7.09 4.06
C TYR A 171 -26.44 -8.46 4.29
N ALA A 172 -25.29 -8.74 3.65
CA ALA A 172 -24.54 -9.97 3.92
C ALA A 172 -24.16 -10.11 5.41
N LYS A 173 -23.72 -9.01 6.06
CA LYS A 173 -23.41 -9.02 7.51
C LYS A 173 -24.64 -9.24 8.38
N PHE A 174 -25.74 -8.59 8.02
CA PHE A 174 -27.02 -8.76 8.69
C PHE A 174 -27.50 -10.22 8.61
N THR A 175 -27.44 -10.84 7.43
CA THR A 175 -27.79 -12.26 7.23
C THR A 175 -26.90 -13.18 8.06
N LEU A 176 -25.58 -12.94 8.13
CA LEU A 176 -24.70 -13.72 9.01
C LEU A 176 -25.07 -13.61 10.49
N ALA A 177 -25.50 -12.42 10.93
CA ALA A 177 -25.98 -12.21 12.30
C ALA A 177 -27.26 -13.03 12.58
N GLN A 178 -28.17 -13.10 11.61
CA GLN A 178 -29.38 -13.92 11.71
C GLN A 178 -29.05 -15.41 11.77
N ILE A 179 -28.18 -15.90 10.87
CA ILE A 179 -27.76 -17.31 10.82
C ILE A 179 -27.13 -17.74 12.15
N LYS A 180 -26.28 -16.89 12.74
CA LYS A 180 -25.55 -17.18 13.98
C LYS A 180 -26.29 -16.72 15.25
N ASN A 181 -27.47 -16.10 15.10
CA ASN A 181 -28.30 -15.58 16.18
C ASN A 181 -27.58 -14.61 17.15
N PHE A 182 -26.88 -13.60 16.63
CA PHE A 182 -26.34 -12.50 17.44
C PHE A 182 -26.85 -11.13 16.98
N GLU A 183 -26.75 -10.12 17.85
CA GLU A 183 -27.26 -8.76 17.63
C GLU A 183 -26.79 -8.17 16.28
N PRO A 184 -27.69 -7.90 15.32
CA PRO A 184 -27.31 -7.45 13.98
C PRO A 184 -26.52 -6.13 13.96
N ARG A 185 -26.79 -5.20 14.88
CA ARG A 185 -26.01 -3.95 14.99
C ARG A 185 -24.55 -4.22 15.38
N TYR A 186 -24.28 -5.28 16.14
CA TYR A 186 -22.93 -5.71 16.43
C TYR A 186 -22.24 -6.20 15.14
N ALA A 187 -22.91 -7.06 14.36
CA ALA A 187 -22.39 -7.53 13.06
C ALA A 187 -22.00 -6.38 12.12
N LEU A 188 -22.89 -5.40 11.99
CA LEU A 188 -22.72 -4.22 11.14
C LEU A 188 -21.59 -3.30 11.63
N SER A 189 -21.20 -3.39 12.89
CA SER A 189 -20.09 -2.63 13.48
C SER A 189 -18.72 -3.31 13.36
N LEU A 190 -18.64 -4.53 12.85
CA LEU A 190 -17.38 -5.26 12.65
C LEU A 190 -16.88 -5.14 11.20
N THR A 191 -15.57 -5.20 10.97
CA THR A 191 -15.02 -5.46 9.62
C THR A 191 -15.37 -6.88 9.18
N ASN A 192 -15.32 -7.19 7.88
CA ASN A 192 -15.56 -8.54 7.37
C ASN A 192 -14.67 -9.59 8.06
N ALA A 193 -13.39 -9.27 8.28
CA ALA A 193 -12.45 -10.17 8.94
C ALA A 193 -12.82 -10.42 10.41
N LYS A 194 -13.22 -9.39 11.17
CA LYS A 194 -13.65 -9.56 12.57
C LYS A 194 -14.98 -10.32 12.64
N LEU A 195 -15.91 -10.02 11.75
CA LEU A 195 -17.19 -10.71 11.65
C LEU A 195 -16.99 -12.21 11.35
N THR A 196 -16.09 -12.55 10.43
CA THR A 196 -15.75 -13.94 10.08
C THR A 196 -15.20 -14.69 11.29
N ALA A 197 -14.30 -14.07 12.05
CA ALA A 197 -13.75 -14.67 13.27
C ALA A 197 -14.83 -14.92 14.34
N VAL A 198 -15.70 -13.93 14.58
CA VAL A 198 -16.85 -14.07 15.49
C VAL A 198 -17.80 -15.16 15.03
N PHE A 199 -18.11 -15.22 13.73
CA PHE A 199 -19.01 -16.21 13.15
C PHE A 199 -18.48 -17.65 13.32
N LEU A 200 -17.17 -17.84 13.21
CA LEU A 200 -16.48 -19.11 13.39
C LEU A 200 -16.07 -19.40 14.84
N ASP A 201 -16.52 -18.59 15.80
CA ASP A 201 -16.18 -18.71 17.23
C ASP A 201 -14.66 -18.71 17.50
N ALA A 202 -13.87 -18.08 16.61
CA ALA A 202 -12.41 -18.13 16.66
C ALA A 202 -11.86 -17.37 17.87
N LYS A 203 -10.78 -17.90 18.47
CA LYS A 203 -10.09 -17.28 19.60
C LYS A 203 -8.60 -17.21 19.31
N LYS A 204 -8.03 -16.02 19.39
CA LYS A 204 -6.61 -15.81 19.11
C LYS A 204 -5.73 -16.59 20.08
N HIS A 205 -4.82 -17.39 19.55
CA HIS A 205 -3.69 -17.96 20.28
C HIS A 205 -2.36 -17.43 19.72
N GLN A 206 -1.30 -17.51 20.52
CA GLN A 206 0.05 -17.21 20.07
C GLN A 206 0.75 -18.50 19.66
N TYR A 207 1.31 -18.50 18.46
CA TYR A 207 2.09 -19.61 17.91
C TYR A 207 3.47 -19.10 17.49
N SER A 208 4.48 -19.98 17.54
CA SER A 208 5.86 -19.70 17.12
C SER A 208 6.34 -20.61 15.99
N ASP A 209 5.41 -21.23 15.27
CA ASP A 209 5.62 -22.32 14.31
C ASP A 209 5.19 -21.95 12.87
N GLU A 210 5.27 -20.66 12.53
CA GLU A 210 4.77 -20.07 11.27
C GLU A 210 5.24 -20.76 9.99
N PHE A 211 6.45 -21.34 9.97
CA PHE A 211 7.02 -22.03 8.82
C PHE A 211 7.08 -23.55 8.99
N ASP A 212 6.49 -24.10 10.06
CA ASP A 212 6.39 -25.54 10.31
C ASP A 212 5.15 -26.15 9.63
N TYR A 213 5.00 -25.96 8.33
CA TYR A 213 3.93 -26.57 7.54
C TYR A 213 4.45 -27.72 6.68
N SER A 214 3.63 -28.75 6.49
CA SER A 214 3.97 -29.87 5.62
C SER A 214 3.57 -29.59 4.17
N ILE A 215 4.37 -30.13 3.25
CA ILE A 215 3.98 -30.24 1.84
C ILE A 215 2.93 -31.34 1.72
N ASN A 216 1.90 -31.08 0.91
CA ASN A 216 0.79 -31.99 0.69
C ASN A 216 1.27 -33.33 0.13
N LYS A 217 0.84 -34.43 0.74
CA LYS A 217 1.22 -35.80 0.34
C LYS A 217 0.67 -36.23 -1.03
N ASN A 218 -0.38 -35.57 -1.52
CA ASN A 218 -0.99 -35.85 -2.82
C ASN A 218 -0.26 -35.10 -3.96
N LEU A 219 0.80 -34.34 -3.66
CA LEU A 219 1.57 -33.59 -4.65
C LEU A 219 2.50 -34.51 -5.47
N GLU A 220 2.49 -34.38 -6.80
CA GLU A 220 3.33 -35.18 -7.70
C GLU A 220 4.09 -34.29 -8.70
N ILE A 221 4.85 -33.29 -8.24
CA ILE A 221 5.66 -32.49 -9.16
C ILE A 221 6.77 -33.37 -9.76
N GLY A 222 6.91 -33.33 -11.09
CA GLY A 222 7.96 -33.96 -11.87
C GLY A 222 8.97 -32.93 -12.38
N LYS A 223 8.66 -32.22 -13.48
CA LYS A 223 9.58 -31.32 -14.19
C LYS A 223 10.06 -30.13 -13.37
N TYR A 224 9.20 -29.62 -12.49
CA TYR A 224 9.42 -28.35 -11.77
C TYR A 224 9.91 -28.54 -10.32
N GLN A 225 10.83 -29.49 -10.09
CA GLN A 225 11.38 -29.75 -8.75
C GLN A 225 11.95 -28.51 -8.07
N GLU A 226 12.53 -27.58 -8.83
CA GLU A 226 13.10 -26.34 -8.28
C GLU A 226 12.08 -25.51 -7.50
N VAL A 227 10.80 -25.54 -7.87
CA VAL A 227 9.72 -24.84 -7.17
C VAL A 227 9.48 -25.49 -5.81
N LEU A 228 9.48 -26.81 -5.76
CA LEU A 228 9.35 -27.58 -4.52
C LEU A 228 10.57 -27.36 -3.61
N GLU A 229 11.78 -27.37 -4.16
CA GLU A 229 13.03 -27.10 -3.44
C GLU A 229 13.05 -25.69 -2.85
N PHE A 230 12.56 -24.69 -3.61
CA PHE A 230 12.41 -23.33 -3.13
C PHE A 230 11.53 -23.27 -1.88
N PHE A 231 10.32 -23.85 -1.92
CA PHE A 231 9.43 -23.78 -0.75
C PHE A 231 9.89 -24.64 0.45
N LYS A 232 10.69 -25.68 0.21
CA LYS A 232 11.29 -26.48 1.30
C LYS A 232 12.39 -25.72 2.06
N ALA A 233 13.14 -24.88 1.37
CA ALA A 233 14.26 -24.14 1.95
C ALA A 233 14.41 -22.73 1.34
N PRO A 234 13.44 -21.82 1.52
CA PRO A 234 13.33 -20.59 0.73
C PRO A 234 14.53 -19.65 0.91
N ILE A 235 15.03 -19.52 2.14
CA ILE A 235 16.20 -18.69 2.45
C ILE A 235 17.45 -19.28 1.80
N GLU A 236 17.74 -20.57 2.04
CA GLU A 236 18.95 -21.20 1.54
C GLU A 236 18.95 -21.33 0.01
N PHE A 237 17.79 -21.63 -0.58
CA PHE A 237 17.60 -21.62 -2.03
C PHE A 237 17.89 -20.23 -2.61
N THR A 238 17.31 -19.18 -2.01
CA THR A 238 17.52 -17.80 -2.47
C THR A 238 18.97 -17.36 -2.31
N LYS A 239 19.62 -17.68 -1.18
CA LYS A 239 21.06 -17.42 -0.98
C LYS A 239 21.91 -18.10 -2.05
N LYS A 240 21.66 -19.39 -2.33
CA LYS A 240 22.38 -20.17 -3.34
C LYS A 240 22.22 -19.56 -4.74
N ARG A 241 21.00 -19.17 -5.10
CA ARG A 241 20.70 -18.49 -6.37
C ARG A 241 21.43 -17.16 -6.49
N LEU A 242 21.28 -16.27 -5.50
CA LEU A 242 21.92 -14.95 -5.50
C LEU A 242 23.45 -15.05 -5.54
N THR A 243 24.04 -16.00 -4.80
CA THR A 243 25.49 -16.23 -4.80
C THR A 243 25.98 -16.69 -6.18
N LYS A 244 25.24 -17.57 -6.85
CA LYS A 244 25.57 -18.02 -8.21
C LYS A 244 25.46 -16.89 -9.24
N GLU A 245 24.43 -16.05 -9.13
CA GLU A 245 24.29 -14.85 -9.96
C GLU A 245 25.43 -13.87 -9.72
N LEU A 246 25.83 -13.67 -8.46
CA LEU A 246 26.95 -12.81 -8.08
C LEU A 246 28.28 -13.28 -8.70
N GLN A 247 28.50 -14.59 -8.78
CA GLN A 247 29.69 -15.19 -9.40
C GLN A 247 29.74 -15.03 -10.93
N THR A 248 28.59 -14.82 -11.58
CA THR A 248 28.48 -14.78 -13.05
C THR A 248 28.35 -13.36 -13.61
N ILE A 249 27.86 -12.42 -12.80
CA ILE A 249 27.65 -11.02 -13.20
C ILE A 249 28.99 -10.25 -13.25
N LYS A 250 29.24 -9.57 -14.38
CA LYS A 250 30.41 -8.71 -14.58
C LYS A 250 30.12 -7.22 -14.33
N SER A 251 28.84 -6.86 -14.12
CA SER A 251 28.41 -5.48 -13.91
C SER A 251 28.48 -5.11 -12.43
N LYS A 252 29.39 -4.19 -12.07
CA LYS A 252 29.58 -3.70 -10.69
C LYS A 252 28.29 -3.26 -9.99
N GLY A 253 27.38 -2.59 -10.69
CA GLY A 253 26.10 -2.15 -10.11
C GLY A 253 25.12 -3.29 -9.81
N LYS A 254 25.11 -4.34 -10.65
CA LYS A 254 24.32 -5.55 -10.37
C LYS A 254 24.95 -6.38 -9.24
N THR A 255 26.28 -6.42 -9.16
CA THR A 255 27.03 -7.05 -8.06
C THR A 255 26.63 -6.45 -6.71
N ALA A 256 26.69 -5.12 -6.55
CA ALA A 256 26.31 -4.43 -5.31
C ALA A 256 24.84 -4.66 -4.92
N SER A 257 23.92 -4.69 -5.90
CA SER A 257 22.51 -5.00 -5.64
C SER A 257 22.33 -6.43 -5.12
N LEU A 258 23.02 -7.41 -5.69
CA LEU A 258 22.95 -8.81 -5.26
C LEU A 258 23.57 -9.01 -3.87
N GLU A 259 24.70 -8.36 -3.59
CA GLU A 259 25.32 -8.36 -2.25
C GLU A 259 24.41 -7.76 -1.20
N ARG A 260 23.72 -6.64 -1.51
CA ARG A 260 22.72 -6.05 -0.62
C ARG A 260 21.56 -7.01 -0.37
N GLN A 261 21.00 -7.63 -1.41
CA GLN A 261 19.92 -8.61 -1.25
C GLN A 261 20.36 -9.78 -0.36
N LEU A 262 21.58 -10.29 -0.54
CA LEU A 262 22.13 -11.36 0.29
C LEU A 262 22.27 -10.94 1.76
N LYS A 263 22.72 -9.71 2.02
CA LYS A 263 22.88 -9.14 3.36
C LYS A 263 21.54 -8.85 4.06
N GLU A 264 20.54 -8.40 3.30
CA GLU A 264 19.21 -8.02 3.81
C GLU A 264 18.26 -9.21 3.97
N LEU A 265 18.58 -10.37 3.36
CA LEU A 265 17.80 -11.60 3.41
C LEU A 265 17.83 -12.23 4.82
N THR A 266 16.97 -11.71 5.68
CA THR A 266 16.83 -12.15 7.08
C THR A 266 15.48 -12.79 7.35
N ASN A 267 14.50 -12.60 6.45
CA ASN A 267 13.15 -13.12 6.58
C ASN A 267 12.73 -13.88 5.33
N VAL A 268 12.06 -15.00 5.52
CA VAL A 268 11.44 -15.83 4.49
C VAL A 268 10.56 -15.00 3.55
N TYR A 269 9.81 -14.02 4.06
CA TYR A 269 8.92 -13.19 3.23
C TYR A 269 9.63 -12.30 2.18
N GLN A 270 10.96 -12.16 2.26
CA GLN A 270 11.76 -11.46 1.25
C GLN A 270 12.18 -12.37 0.08
N THR A 271 11.89 -13.67 0.16
CA THR A 271 12.24 -14.65 -0.87
C THR A 271 11.21 -14.68 -1.99
N SER A 272 11.69 -14.87 -3.21
CA SER A 272 10.88 -15.14 -4.39
C SER A 272 11.66 -16.01 -5.38
N LEU A 273 10.92 -16.74 -6.21
CA LEU A 273 11.45 -17.49 -7.33
C LEU A 273 10.76 -17.05 -8.61
N ASP A 274 11.53 -16.44 -9.51
CA ASP A 274 11.12 -16.19 -10.89
C ASP A 274 11.64 -17.33 -11.77
N THR A 275 10.74 -18.04 -12.43
CA THR A 275 11.07 -19.16 -13.33
C THR A 275 10.06 -19.26 -14.48
N LYS A 276 10.22 -20.24 -15.37
CA LYS A 276 9.27 -20.54 -16.44
C LYS A 276 8.58 -21.87 -16.17
N ILE A 277 7.25 -21.84 -16.20
CA ILE A 277 6.39 -23.02 -16.15
C ILE A 277 5.64 -23.09 -17.47
N ALA A 278 5.74 -24.21 -18.18
CA ALA A 278 5.22 -24.39 -19.53
C ALA A 278 5.63 -23.26 -20.51
N GLY A 279 6.86 -22.75 -20.37
CA GLY A 279 7.39 -21.64 -21.17
C GLY A 279 6.87 -20.25 -20.78
N VAL A 280 5.94 -20.15 -19.82
CA VAL A 280 5.35 -18.89 -19.35
C VAL A 280 6.12 -18.37 -18.12
N PRO A 281 6.49 -17.09 -18.06
CA PRO A 281 7.09 -16.49 -16.86
C PRO A 281 6.15 -16.60 -15.65
N HIS A 282 6.67 -17.11 -14.54
CA HIS A 282 5.98 -17.26 -13.26
C HIS A 282 6.81 -16.66 -12.14
N THR A 283 6.10 -16.09 -11.17
CA THR A 283 6.69 -15.64 -9.91
C THR A 283 6.04 -16.39 -8.76
N TYR A 284 6.85 -17.13 -8.01
CA TYR A 284 6.46 -17.79 -6.76
C TYR A 284 6.90 -16.94 -5.58
N ALA A 285 5.94 -16.66 -4.69
CA ALA A 285 6.15 -15.84 -3.50
C ALA A 285 5.10 -16.21 -2.43
N TRP A 286 4.92 -15.35 -1.43
CA TRP A 286 4.07 -15.60 -0.27
C TRP A 286 2.61 -15.09 -0.44
N GLY A 287 2.27 -14.66 -1.67
CA GLY A 287 1.00 -14.02 -2.03
C GLY A 287 0.11 -14.80 -3.02
N GLY A 288 0.45 -16.04 -3.35
CA GLY A 288 -0.26 -16.87 -4.35
C GLY A 288 0.40 -16.86 -5.73
N LEU A 289 -0.02 -17.79 -6.60
CA LEU A 289 0.61 -18.03 -7.90
C LEU A 289 0.17 -17.00 -8.94
N HIS A 290 1.14 -16.46 -9.68
CA HIS A 290 0.87 -15.64 -10.85
C HIS A 290 1.86 -16.00 -11.98
N GLY A 291 1.33 -16.24 -13.17
CA GLY A 291 2.10 -16.40 -14.40
C GLY A 291 1.27 -16.02 -15.60
N ALA A 292 1.85 -15.34 -16.58
CA ALA A 292 1.09 -14.82 -17.72
C ALA A 292 2.01 -14.62 -18.92
N ARG A 293 1.53 -14.97 -20.11
CA ARG A 293 2.10 -14.45 -21.35
C ARG A 293 1.81 -12.94 -21.41
N PRO A 294 2.85 -12.09 -21.46
CA PRO A 294 2.63 -10.66 -21.64
C PRO A 294 2.22 -10.40 -23.09
N ASN A 295 1.50 -9.30 -23.32
CA ASN A 295 1.17 -8.82 -24.67
C ASN A 295 0.51 -9.89 -25.57
N TYR A 296 -0.51 -10.57 -25.07
CA TYR A 296 -1.11 -11.74 -25.69
C TYR A 296 -2.54 -11.45 -26.14
N PHE A 297 -2.84 -11.68 -27.42
CA PHE A 297 -4.19 -11.58 -27.96
C PHE A 297 -4.47 -12.73 -28.92
N ILE A 298 -5.56 -13.45 -28.67
CA ILE A 298 -6.01 -14.54 -29.54
C ILE A 298 -7.54 -14.67 -29.55
N LYS A 299 -8.06 -15.08 -30.69
CA LYS A 299 -9.45 -15.51 -30.88
C LYS A 299 -9.46 -17.02 -31.08
N ALA A 300 -10.44 -17.71 -30.49
CA ALA A 300 -10.64 -19.13 -30.70
C ALA A 300 -10.89 -19.40 -32.20
N ASP A 301 -10.26 -20.44 -32.73
CA ASP A 301 -10.33 -20.82 -34.13
C ASP A 301 -11.03 -22.19 -34.31
N ALA A 302 -11.07 -22.68 -35.56
CA ALA A 302 -11.73 -23.93 -35.88
C ALA A 302 -11.02 -25.17 -35.29
N GLU A 303 -9.71 -25.09 -35.07
CA GLU A 303 -8.85 -26.23 -34.70
C GLU A 303 -8.50 -26.26 -33.20
N HIS A 304 -8.41 -25.10 -32.56
CA HIS A 304 -7.99 -24.93 -31.19
C HIS A 304 -9.17 -24.63 -30.26
N LYS A 305 -9.07 -25.12 -29.03
CA LYS A 305 -9.95 -24.76 -27.92
C LYS A 305 -9.16 -23.98 -26.90
N ILE A 306 -9.79 -22.97 -26.31
CA ILE A 306 -9.24 -22.20 -25.19
C ILE A 306 -10.16 -22.45 -23.99
N LEU A 307 -9.58 -22.89 -22.87
CA LEU A 307 -10.30 -23.16 -21.63
C LEU A 307 -9.69 -22.36 -20.49
N THR A 308 -10.54 -21.74 -19.67
CA THR A 308 -10.20 -21.46 -18.28
C THR A 308 -10.53 -22.69 -17.46
N VAL A 309 -9.62 -23.12 -16.60
CA VAL A 309 -9.78 -24.24 -15.67
C VAL A 309 -9.51 -23.69 -14.26
N ASP A 310 -10.56 -23.46 -13.50
CA ASP A 310 -10.51 -22.86 -12.16
C ASP A 310 -10.89 -23.90 -11.09
N VAL A 311 -10.13 -23.99 -10.00
CA VAL A 311 -10.47 -24.86 -8.87
C VAL A 311 -11.62 -24.24 -8.08
N SER A 312 -12.70 -25.00 -7.92
CA SER A 312 -13.92 -24.56 -7.25
C SER A 312 -13.65 -24.21 -5.79
N SER A 313 -13.90 -22.94 -5.42
CA SER A 313 -13.71 -22.41 -4.06
C SER A 313 -12.33 -22.76 -3.47
N TYR A 314 -11.27 -22.49 -4.23
CA TYR A 314 -9.96 -23.11 -4.03
C TYR A 314 -9.45 -23.12 -2.58
N TYR A 315 -9.26 -21.95 -1.96
CA TYR A 315 -8.76 -21.87 -0.57
C TYR A 315 -9.70 -22.51 0.46
N PRO A 316 -11.02 -22.27 0.44
CA PRO A 316 -11.95 -23.06 1.26
C PRO A 316 -11.80 -24.57 1.08
N SER A 317 -11.66 -25.05 -0.14
CA SER A 317 -11.47 -26.48 -0.43
C SER A 317 -10.15 -27.00 0.14
N LEU A 318 -9.05 -26.24 0.07
CA LEU A 318 -7.79 -26.59 0.73
C LEU A 318 -7.92 -26.66 2.26
N MET A 319 -8.65 -25.72 2.86
CA MET A 319 -8.89 -25.69 4.32
C MET A 319 -9.64 -26.93 4.79
N ILE A 320 -10.63 -27.40 4.01
CA ILE A 320 -11.46 -28.57 4.32
C ILE A 320 -10.67 -29.86 4.03
N GLN A 321 -10.23 -30.06 2.79
CA GLN A 321 -9.64 -31.33 2.33
C GLN A 321 -8.31 -31.65 3.01
N TYR A 322 -7.52 -30.62 3.34
CA TYR A 322 -6.17 -30.79 3.89
C TYR A 322 -6.02 -30.25 5.30
N GLN A 323 -7.12 -29.89 5.96
CA GLN A 323 -7.14 -29.42 7.35
C GLN A 323 -6.27 -28.18 7.58
N TYR A 324 -6.22 -27.29 6.58
CA TYR A 324 -5.47 -26.02 6.67
C TYR A 324 -6.27 -24.85 7.24
N LEU A 325 -7.45 -25.09 7.84
CA LEU A 325 -8.18 -24.05 8.56
C LEU A 325 -7.36 -23.54 9.77
N SER A 326 -7.51 -22.25 10.11
CA SER A 326 -6.90 -21.69 11.32
C SER A 326 -7.20 -22.54 12.56
N ARG A 327 -6.14 -22.89 13.32
CA ARG A 327 -6.25 -23.67 14.56
C ARG A 327 -6.97 -22.92 15.68
N ASN A 328 -7.19 -21.63 15.50
CA ASN A 328 -7.99 -20.80 16.40
C ASN A 328 -9.49 -21.04 16.27
N VAL A 329 -9.95 -21.74 15.23
CA VAL A 329 -11.35 -22.14 15.08
C VAL A 329 -11.57 -23.41 15.92
N PRO A 330 -12.39 -23.35 16.99
CA PRO A 330 -12.57 -24.49 17.91
C PRO A 330 -13.33 -25.66 17.28
N HIS A 331 -14.12 -25.38 16.25
CA HIS A 331 -15.05 -26.32 15.60
C HIS A 331 -14.86 -26.26 14.08
N PRO A 332 -13.80 -26.88 13.53
CA PRO A 332 -13.50 -26.84 12.10
C PRO A 332 -14.64 -27.39 11.23
N GLU A 333 -15.44 -28.34 11.75
CA GLU A 333 -16.64 -28.89 11.11
C GLU A 333 -17.66 -27.79 10.73
N LYS A 334 -17.78 -26.72 11.53
CA LYS A 334 -18.67 -25.59 11.21
C LYS A 334 -18.26 -24.86 9.93
N PHE A 335 -16.98 -24.84 9.61
CA PHE A 335 -16.50 -24.22 8.36
C PHE A 335 -16.90 -25.06 7.14
N GLU A 336 -16.86 -26.38 7.26
CA GLU A 336 -17.34 -27.32 6.25
C GLU A 336 -18.87 -27.24 6.10
N GLU A 337 -19.62 -27.15 7.21
CA GLU A 337 -21.07 -26.91 7.18
C GLU A 337 -21.41 -25.61 6.43
N VAL A 338 -20.69 -24.51 6.68
CA VAL A 338 -20.84 -23.24 5.96
C VAL A 338 -20.61 -23.42 4.45
N TYR A 339 -19.63 -24.24 4.07
CA TYR A 339 -19.36 -24.57 2.68
C TYR A 339 -20.56 -25.29 2.05
N HIS A 340 -21.06 -26.36 2.68
CA HIS A 340 -22.20 -27.12 2.16
C HIS A 340 -23.50 -26.33 2.13
N GLN A 341 -23.82 -25.58 3.20
CA GLN A 341 -24.98 -24.69 3.25
C GLN A 341 -24.96 -23.65 2.13
N ARG A 342 -23.77 -23.15 1.77
CA ARG A 342 -23.63 -22.24 0.63
C ARG A 342 -23.97 -22.93 -0.69
N ILE A 343 -23.51 -24.17 -0.90
CA ILE A 343 -23.80 -24.93 -2.11
C ILE A 343 -25.30 -25.22 -2.20
N GLU A 344 -25.92 -25.63 -1.10
CA GLU A 344 -27.37 -25.83 -1.02
C GLU A 344 -28.14 -24.54 -1.34
N ALA A 345 -27.75 -23.41 -0.72
CA ALA A 345 -28.35 -22.10 -0.99
C ALA A 345 -28.22 -21.70 -2.47
N LYS A 346 -27.08 -21.99 -3.12
CA LYS A 346 -26.91 -21.77 -4.58
C LYS A 346 -27.90 -22.61 -5.38
N ASN A 347 -28.03 -23.90 -5.05
CA ASN A 347 -28.90 -24.83 -5.77
C ASN A 347 -30.39 -24.47 -5.61
N ASN A 348 -30.76 -23.99 -4.42
CA ASN A 348 -32.13 -23.55 -4.11
C ASN A 348 -32.43 -22.11 -4.57
N GLY A 349 -31.46 -21.40 -5.15
CA GLY A 349 -31.63 -20.02 -5.61
C GLY A 349 -31.65 -18.96 -4.49
N ASP A 350 -31.30 -19.31 -3.25
CA ASP A 350 -31.16 -18.39 -2.11
C ASP A 350 -29.86 -17.56 -2.24
N LYS A 351 -29.93 -16.54 -3.10
CA LYS A 351 -28.84 -15.60 -3.37
C LYS A 351 -28.36 -14.85 -2.11
N PRO A 352 -29.25 -14.35 -1.21
CA PRO A 352 -28.86 -13.77 0.07
C PRO A 352 -27.92 -14.65 0.91
N THR A 353 -28.36 -15.85 1.26
CA THR A 353 -27.60 -16.77 2.12
C THR A 353 -26.32 -17.21 1.42
N ALA A 354 -26.39 -17.56 0.14
CA ALA A 354 -25.20 -17.96 -0.62
C ALA A 354 -24.13 -16.86 -0.66
N SER A 355 -24.54 -15.59 -0.75
CA SER A 355 -23.62 -14.44 -0.74
C SER A 355 -23.04 -14.18 0.65
N ALA A 356 -23.86 -14.29 1.70
CA ALA A 356 -23.44 -14.13 3.09
C ALA A 356 -22.42 -15.21 3.49
N LEU A 357 -22.69 -16.49 3.20
CA LEU A 357 -21.76 -17.57 3.50
C LEU A 357 -20.49 -17.51 2.63
N LYS A 358 -20.59 -17.04 1.38
CA LYS A 358 -19.40 -16.77 0.54
C LYS A 358 -18.45 -15.78 1.20
N LEU A 359 -18.98 -14.78 1.92
CA LEU A 359 -18.17 -13.79 2.62
C LEU A 359 -17.27 -14.47 3.68
N VAL A 360 -17.84 -15.37 4.48
CA VAL A 360 -17.09 -16.13 5.52
C VAL A 360 -15.98 -16.93 4.86
N LEU A 361 -16.33 -17.78 3.89
CA LEU A 361 -15.38 -18.66 3.20
C LEU A 361 -14.21 -17.89 2.56
N ASN A 362 -14.49 -16.81 1.85
CA ASN A 362 -13.46 -16.04 1.15
C ASN A 362 -12.61 -15.17 2.09
N THR A 363 -13.15 -14.75 3.24
CA THR A 363 -12.45 -13.87 4.17
C THR A 363 -11.50 -14.64 5.10
N THR A 364 -11.79 -15.91 5.41
CA THR A 364 -11.03 -16.72 6.37
C THR A 364 -9.53 -16.74 6.09
N TYR A 365 -9.11 -16.91 4.83
CA TYR A 365 -7.68 -16.92 4.46
C TYR A 365 -6.98 -15.59 4.73
N GLY A 366 -7.60 -14.47 4.34
CA GLY A 366 -7.03 -13.15 4.59
C GLY A 366 -6.99 -12.83 6.09
N ALA A 367 -8.02 -13.26 6.82
CA ALA A 367 -8.10 -13.07 8.26
C ALA A 367 -7.02 -13.86 9.03
N SER A 368 -6.64 -15.06 8.57
CA SER A 368 -5.57 -15.84 9.21
C SER A 368 -4.17 -15.25 9.03
N LYS A 369 -3.98 -14.32 8.09
CA LYS A 369 -2.74 -13.52 7.94
C LYS A 369 -2.71 -12.25 8.79
N ASN A 370 -3.85 -11.79 9.29
CA ASN A 370 -3.93 -10.51 10.00
C ASN A 370 -3.62 -10.69 11.49
N GLN A 371 -2.45 -10.22 11.94
CA GLN A 371 -2.01 -10.31 13.34
C GLN A 371 -2.98 -9.72 14.38
N TYR A 372 -3.92 -8.87 13.98
CA TYR A 372 -4.92 -8.28 14.89
C TYR A 372 -6.27 -9.02 14.90
N ASN A 373 -6.40 -10.10 14.13
CA ASN A 373 -7.62 -10.88 14.01
C ASN A 373 -7.56 -12.16 14.87
N ASP A 374 -8.71 -12.64 15.35
CA ASP A 374 -8.76 -13.86 16.15
C ASP A 374 -8.52 -15.14 15.34
N LEU A 375 -8.65 -15.09 14.01
CA LEU A 375 -8.26 -16.17 13.10
C LEU A 375 -6.75 -16.24 12.84
N PHE A 376 -5.94 -15.29 13.36
CA PHE A 376 -4.52 -15.21 13.05
C PHE A 376 -3.78 -16.53 13.32
N ASP A 377 -3.34 -17.16 12.24
CA ASP A 377 -2.59 -18.41 12.23
C ASP A 377 -1.73 -18.44 10.97
N PRO A 378 -0.55 -17.81 11.00
CA PRO A 378 0.26 -17.63 9.81
C PRO A 378 0.84 -18.96 9.28
N ARG A 379 0.99 -19.99 10.14
CA ARG A 379 1.33 -21.36 9.72
C ARG A 379 0.31 -21.91 8.75
N GLN A 380 -0.97 -21.87 9.12
CA GLN A 380 -2.05 -22.35 8.27
C GLN A 380 -2.22 -21.48 7.03
N ALA A 381 -2.06 -20.16 7.15
CA ALA A 381 -2.06 -19.27 5.99
C ALA A 381 -0.95 -19.62 4.98
N ASN A 382 0.24 -19.94 5.46
CA ASN A 382 1.37 -20.37 4.63
C ASN A 382 1.11 -21.76 4.02
N ALA A 383 0.58 -22.71 4.79
CA ALA A 383 0.20 -24.03 4.29
C ALA A 383 -0.78 -23.94 3.11
N ILE A 384 -1.82 -23.11 3.21
CA ILE A 384 -2.78 -22.84 2.12
C ILE A 384 -2.06 -22.24 0.91
N CYS A 385 -1.28 -21.18 1.12
CA CYS A 385 -0.65 -20.41 0.05
C CYS A 385 0.38 -21.24 -0.73
N VAL A 386 1.25 -21.95 -0.01
CA VAL A 386 2.35 -22.72 -0.58
C VAL A 386 1.83 -23.98 -1.26
N ASN A 387 0.99 -24.77 -0.58
CA ASN A 387 0.44 -25.98 -1.18
C ASN A 387 -0.49 -25.65 -2.35
N GLY A 388 -1.23 -24.54 -2.30
CA GLY A 388 -2.02 -24.07 -3.45
C GLY A 388 -1.15 -23.79 -4.68
N GLN A 389 -0.05 -23.05 -4.50
CA GLN A 389 0.90 -22.80 -5.59
C GLN A 389 1.50 -24.09 -6.16
N LEU A 390 1.90 -25.02 -5.28
CA LEU A 390 2.49 -26.30 -5.69
C LEU A 390 1.49 -27.20 -6.42
N LEU A 391 0.24 -27.27 -5.97
CA LEU A 391 -0.81 -28.08 -6.60
C LEU A 391 -1.17 -27.58 -8.01
N LEU A 392 -1.23 -26.28 -8.24
CA LEU A 392 -1.41 -25.73 -9.60
C LEU A 392 -0.17 -25.98 -10.48
N THR A 393 1.02 -25.95 -9.90
CA THR A 393 2.27 -26.28 -10.63
C THR A 393 2.29 -27.75 -11.05
N ASP A 394 1.87 -28.64 -10.14
CA ASP A 394 1.67 -30.07 -10.41
C ASP A 394 0.64 -30.31 -11.53
N LEU A 395 -0.48 -29.58 -11.52
CA LEU A 395 -1.46 -29.65 -12.61
C LEU A 395 -0.83 -29.31 -13.97
N ILE A 396 -0.07 -28.21 -14.05
CA ILE A 396 0.58 -27.78 -15.29
C ILE A 396 1.64 -28.80 -15.75
N ASP A 397 2.43 -29.33 -14.82
CA ASP A 397 3.42 -30.39 -15.09
C ASP A 397 2.78 -31.61 -15.78
N LYS A 398 1.59 -32.04 -15.33
CA LYS A 398 0.87 -33.17 -15.97
C LYS A 398 0.27 -32.79 -17.32
N LEU A 399 -0.26 -31.58 -17.46
CA LEU A 399 -0.86 -31.13 -18.72
C LEU A 399 0.17 -30.98 -19.84
N GLU A 400 1.43 -30.66 -19.53
CA GLU A 400 2.52 -30.58 -20.52
C GLU A 400 2.84 -31.90 -21.22
N ALA A 401 2.38 -33.04 -20.70
CA ALA A 401 2.50 -34.32 -21.39
C ALA A 401 1.63 -34.39 -22.67
N VAL A 402 0.63 -33.53 -22.80
CA VAL A 402 -0.26 -33.47 -23.98
C VAL A 402 0.39 -32.60 -25.06
N SER A 403 0.65 -33.16 -26.24
CA SER A 403 1.50 -32.56 -27.29
C SER A 403 1.04 -31.20 -27.86
N SER A 404 -0.20 -30.78 -27.62
CA SER A 404 -0.74 -29.47 -28.07
C SER A 404 -1.02 -28.49 -26.94
N PHE A 405 -0.66 -28.85 -25.70
CA PHE A 405 -0.89 -28.00 -24.54
C PHE A 405 -0.07 -26.70 -24.61
N GLU A 406 -0.76 -25.58 -24.49
CA GLU A 406 -0.19 -24.25 -24.35
C GLU A 406 -0.77 -23.59 -23.11
N LEU A 407 0.08 -23.28 -22.13
CA LEU A 407 -0.30 -22.43 -21.01
C LEU A 407 -0.33 -20.96 -21.47
N ILE A 408 -1.42 -20.24 -21.17
CA ILE A 408 -1.56 -18.80 -21.45
C ILE A 408 -1.37 -17.98 -20.16
N GLN A 409 -2.03 -18.40 -19.08
CA GLN A 409 -2.02 -17.69 -17.80
C GLN A 409 -2.26 -18.67 -16.64
N THR A 410 -1.71 -18.34 -15.48
CA THR A 410 -1.97 -18.95 -14.18
C THR A 410 -2.32 -17.85 -13.19
N ASN A 411 -3.46 -17.98 -12.52
CA ASN A 411 -3.90 -17.15 -11.41
C ASN A 411 -3.89 -17.96 -10.10
N THR A 412 -4.32 -17.33 -9.01
CA THR A 412 -4.29 -17.92 -7.66
C THR A 412 -5.07 -19.24 -7.57
N ASP A 413 -6.12 -19.39 -8.36
CA ASP A 413 -7.11 -20.47 -8.28
C ASP A 413 -7.26 -21.29 -9.56
N GLY A 414 -6.49 -21.01 -10.62
CA GLY A 414 -6.69 -21.69 -11.89
C GLY A 414 -5.66 -21.37 -12.97
N ILE A 415 -5.96 -21.86 -14.18
CA ILE A 415 -5.14 -21.70 -15.37
C ILE A 415 -6.01 -21.39 -16.60
N ILE A 416 -5.41 -20.71 -17.58
CA ILE A 416 -5.96 -20.54 -18.92
C ILE A 416 -5.06 -21.27 -19.89
N ILE A 417 -5.64 -22.18 -20.66
CA ILE A 417 -4.92 -23.12 -21.52
C ILE A 417 -5.50 -23.08 -22.93
N ARG A 418 -4.66 -23.40 -23.91
CA ARG A 418 -5.03 -23.62 -25.31
C ARG A 418 -4.50 -24.96 -25.78
N PHE A 419 -5.26 -25.65 -26.61
CA PHE A 419 -4.89 -26.96 -27.15
C PHE A 419 -5.71 -27.28 -28.40
N LEU A 420 -5.30 -28.29 -29.18
CA LEU A 420 -6.06 -28.77 -30.33
C LEU A 420 -7.33 -29.49 -29.89
N LYS A 421 -8.48 -29.25 -30.53
CA LYS A 421 -9.75 -29.91 -30.21
C LYS A 421 -9.66 -31.43 -30.25
N SER A 422 -8.84 -32.00 -31.13
CA SER A 422 -8.57 -33.44 -31.21
C SER A 422 -7.91 -34.02 -29.94
N LYS A 423 -7.32 -33.18 -29.10
CA LYS A 423 -6.66 -33.53 -27.83
C LYS A 423 -7.52 -33.29 -26.60
N GLU A 424 -8.77 -32.86 -26.76
CA GLU A 424 -9.67 -32.57 -25.63
C GLU A 424 -9.85 -33.75 -24.67
N SER A 425 -9.98 -34.97 -25.20
CA SER A 425 -10.10 -36.16 -24.35
C SER A 425 -8.84 -36.43 -23.52
N GLU A 426 -7.64 -36.13 -24.03
CA GLU A 426 -6.39 -36.30 -23.28
C GLU A 426 -6.27 -35.25 -22.18
N ILE A 427 -6.65 -33.99 -22.47
CA ILE A 427 -6.71 -32.92 -21.48
C ILE A 427 -7.66 -33.28 -20.34
N GLU A 428 -8.90 -33.67 -20.64
CA GLU A 428 -9.88 -34.01 -19.60
C GLU A 428 -9.50 -35.27 -18.80
N GLN A 429 -8.77 -36.23 -19.39
CA GLN A 429 -8.21 -37.35 -18.65
C GLN A 429 -7.19 -36.89 -17.60
N VAL A 430 -6.28 -35.98 -17.96
CA VAL A 430 -5.31 -35.39 -17.03
C VAL A 430 -6.02 -34.62 -15.93
N LEU A 431 -6.98 -33.75 -16.29
CA LEU A 431 -7.74 -32.98 -15.31
C LEU A 431 -8.49 -33.92 -14.34
N LYS A 432 -9.19 -34.94 -14.85
CA LYS A 432 -9.91 -35.91 -14.01
C LYS A 432 -8.99 -36.70 -13.08
N ALA A 433 -7.82 -37.13 -13.58
CA ALA A 433 -6.83 -37.82 -12.75
C ALA A 433 -6.35 -36.92 -11.61
N TRP A 434 -6.13 -35.64 -11.91
CA TRP A 434 -5.76 -34.64 -10.91
C TRP A 434 -6.88 -34.36 -9.90
N GLU A 435 -8.13 -34.21 -10.33
CA GLU A 435 -9.30 -34.03 -9.43
C GLU A 435 -9.44 -35.23 -8.49
N ASN A 436 -9.28 -36.46 -9.00
CA ASN A 436 -9.35 -37.68 -8.21
C ASN A 436 -8.22 -37.80 -7.19
N ARG A 437 -6.98 -37.45 -7.57
CA ARG A 437 -5.80 -37.50 -6.70
C ARG A 437 -5.85 -36.43 -5.61
N THR A 438 -6.33 -35.23 -5.93
CA THR A 438 -6.29 -34.09 -5.02
C THR A 438 -7.58 -33.93 -4.22
N HIS A 439 -8.70 -34.50 -4.68
CA HIS A 439 -10.05 -34.27 -4.16
C HIS A 439 -10.53 -32.82 -4.31
N LEU A 440 -9.99 -32.11 -5.30
CA LEU A 440 -10.36 -30.73 -5.62
C LEU A 440 -11.11 -30.72 -6.95
N SER A 441 -12.34 -30.20 -6.95
CA SER A 441 -13.15 -30.07 -8.17
C SER A 441 -12.79 -28.82 -8.95
N MET A 442 -12.83 -28.90 -10.28
CA MET A 442 -12.53 -27.79 -11.18
C MET A 442 -13.73 -27.42 -12.07
N GLU A 443 -13.88 -26.13 -12.32
CA GLU A 443 -14.79 -25.53 -13.28
C GLU A 443 -14.05 -25.26 -14.59
N ARG A 444 -14.67 -25.59 -15.72
CA ARG A 444 -14.15 -25.22 -17.05
C ARG A 444 -15.04 -24.14 -17.64
N THR A 445 -14.43 -23.10 -18.20
CA THR A 445 -15.14 -22.12 -19.03
C THR A 445 -14.49 -22.04 -20.40
N ILE A 446 -15.30 -22.18 -21.46
CA ILE A 446 -14.83 -22.01 -22.84
C ILE A 446 -14.53 -20.53 -23.07
N MET A 447 -13.38 -20.21 -23.64
CA MET A 447 -13.00 -18.84 -24.03
C MET A 447 -13.08 -18.67 -25.54
N LYS A 448 -13.78 -17.63 -25.98
CA LYS A 448 -13.90 -17.25 -27.39
C LYS A 448 -12.81 -16.26 -27.81
N VAL A 449 -12.45 -15.34 -26.92
CA VAL A 449 -11.41 -14.32 -27.15
C VAL A 449 -10.70 -14.05 -25.83
N ILE A 450 -9.39 -13.84 -25.87
CA ILE A 450 -8.61 -13.31 -24.75
C ILE A 450 -7.61 -12.27 -25.25
N ALA A 451 -7.63 -11.09 -24.63
CA ALA A 451 -6.60 -10.05 -24.78
C ALA A 451 -6.01 -9.75 -23.40
N GLN A 452 -4.69 -9.77 -23.28
CA GLN A 452 -3.97 -9.67 -22.01
C GLN A 452 -2.67 -8.90 -22.18
N LYS A 453 -2.52 -7.81 -21.43
CA LYS A 453 -1.24 -7.11 -21.28
C LYS A 453 -0.34 -7.84 -20.29
N ASP A 454 -0.89 -8.22 -19.14
CA ASP A 454 -0.24 -8.94 -18.05
C ASP A 454 -1.28 -9.64 -17.15
N VAL A 455 -0.83 -10.37 -16.12
CA VAL A 455 -1.71 -11.17 -15.22
C VAL A 455 -2.80 -10.34 -14.51
N ASN A 456 -2.63 -9.03 -14.44
CA ASN A 456 -3.53 -8.11 -13.78
C ASN A 456 -4.35 -7.26 -14.74
N ASN A 457 -4.09 -7.31 -16.06
CA ASN A 457 -4.76 -6.51 -17.07
C ASN A 457 -5.16 -7.38 -18.28
N TYR A 458 -6.40 -7.87 -18.28
CA TYR A 458 -6.95 -8.70 -19.35
C TYR A 458 -8.46 -8.52 -19.53
N VAL A 459 -8.94 -8.83 -20.74
CA VAL A 459 -10.34 -8.95 -21.10
C VAL A 459 -10.56 -10.24 -21.88
N MET A 460 -11.66 -10.94 -21.61
CA MET A 460 -12.01 -12.18 -22.28
C MET A 460 -13.51 -12.23 -22.59
N LYS A 461 -13.87 -12.85 -23.72
CA LYS A 461 -15.26 -13.20 -24.07
C LYS A 461 -15.49 -14.67 -23.72
N LYS A 462 -16.38 -14.91 -22.77
CA LYS A 462 -16.73 -16.24 -22.27
C LYS A 462 -17.77 -16.93 -23.15
N GLY A 463 -17.60 -18.23 -23.31
CA GLY A 463 -18.65 -19.16 -23.73
C GLY A 463 -19.28 -19.85 -22.52
N GLU A 464 -19.76 -21.08 -22.71
CA GLU A 464 -20.34 -21.89 -21.61
C GLU A 464 -19.33 -22.24 -20.51
N SER A 465 -19.82 -22.30 -19.27
CA SER A 465 -19.10 -22.88 -18.12
C SER A 465 -19.73 -24.21 -17.72
N TYR A 466 -18.90 -25.22 -17.43
CA TYR A 466 -19.34 -26.55 -17.05
C TYR A 466 -18.43 -27.20 -15.99
N VAL A 467 -18.98 -28.17 -15.29
CA VAL A 467 -18.28 -29.06 -14.34
C VAL A 467 -18.57 -30.52 -14.71
N TYR A 468 -17.74 -31.44 -14.23
CA TYR A 468 -18.06 -32.86 -14.27
C TYR A 468 -18.58 -33.32 -12.90
N GLN A 469 -19.80 -33.85 -12.87
CA GLN A 469 -20.41 -34.45 -11.67
C GLN A 469 -20.79 -35.89 -11.99
N ASN A 470 -20.31 -36.84 -11.18
CA ASN A 470 -20.53 -38.28 -11.40
C ASN A 470 -20.15 -38.74 -12.83
N GLY A 471 -19.10 -38.15 -13.39
CA GLY A 471 -18.63 -38.43 -14.76
C GLY A 471 -19.47 -37.81 -15.88
N GLN A 472 -20.53 -37.06 -15.57
CA GLN A 472 -21.36 -36.36 -16.54
C GLN A 472 -21.02 -34.87 -16.59
N LYS A 473 -21.01 -34.30 -17.81
CA LYS A 473 -20.85 -32.86 -18.02
C LYS A 473 -22.14 -32.14 -17.61
N VAL A 474 -22.03 -31.21 -16.68
CA VAL A 474 -23.14 -30.36 -16.22
C VAL A 474 -22.80 -28.91 -16.53
N VAL A 475 -23.61 -28.27 -17.39
CA VAL A 475 -23.50 -26.84 -17.69
C VAL A 475 -24.01 -26.05 -16.49
N ILE A 476 -23.17 -25.16 -15.96
CA ILE A 476 -23.49 -24.31 -14.80
C ILE A 476 -23.71 -22.85 -15.18
N GLU A 477 -23.14 -22.40 -16.30
CA GLU A 477 -23.44 -21.10 -16.90
C GLU A 477 -23.58 -21.28 -18.42
N PRO A 478 -24.70 -20.86 -19.03
CA PRO A 478 -24.87 -20.95 -20.47
C PRO A 478 -23.95 -19.99 -21.21
N ASP A 479 -23.70 -20.27 -22.49
CA ASP A 479 -23.01 -19.34 -23.38
C ASP A 479 -23.88 -18.12 -23.68
N ILE A 480 -23.50 -16.97 -23.12
CA ILE A 480 -24.18 -15.69 -23.32
C ILE A 480 -23.21 -14.59 -23.80
N ASP A 481 -22.05 -14.97 -24.34
CA ASP A 481 -20.99 -14.03 -24.77
C ASP A 481 -20.58 -13.03 -23.68
N ALA A 482 -20.62 -13.44 -22.41
CA ALA A 482 -20.29 -12.57 -21.29
C ALA A 482 -18.82 -12.11 -21.34
N ILE A 483 -18.61 -10.81 -21.16
CA ILE A 483 -17.27 -10.23 -21.08
C ILE A 483 -16.78 -10.28 -19.62
N LYS A 484 -15.57 -10.80 -19.40
CA LYS A 484 -14.89 -10.76 -18.10
C LYS A 484 -13.63 -9.91 -18.22
N THR A 485 -13.54 -8.90 -17.37
CA THR A 485 -12.41 -7.95 -17.34
C THR A 485 -11.68 -7.99 -16.00
N LYS A 486 -10.36 -7.80 -16.04
CA LYS A 486 -9.53 -7.56 -14.86
C LYS A 486 -8.51 -6.45 -15.18
N GLY A 487 -8.29 -5.57 -14.21
CA GLY A 487 -7.25 -4.53 -14.30
C GLY A 487 -7.75 -3.13 -14.59
N GLY A 488 -6.87 -2.15 -14.34
CA GLY A 488 -7.20 -0.72 -14.42
C GLY A 488 -7.49 -0.21 -15.84
N TYR A 489 -7.21 -1.00 -16.89
CA TYR A 489 -7.38 -0.59 -18.28
C TYR A 489 -8.76 -0.92 -18.86
N VAL A 490 -9.42 -1.96 -18.34
CA VAL A 490 -10.64 -2.52 -18.92
C VAL A 490 -11.77 -2.75 -17.91
N SER A 491 -11.49 -2.77 -16.60
CA SER A 491 -12.49 -3.15 -15.58
C SER A 491 -13.68 -2.20 -15.42
N LEU A 492 -13.61 -0.98 -15.96
CA LEU A 492 -14.68 0.02 -15.82
C LEU A 492 -15.54 0.17 -17.10
N TYR A 493 -15.46 -0.77 -18.04
CA TYR A 493 -16.17 -0.66 -19.34
C TYR A 493 -17.70 -0.55 -19.20
N GLU A 494 -18.27 -1.05 -18.09
CA GLU A 494 -19.71 -0.94 -17.77
C GLU A 494 -20.10 0.36 -17.03
N GLY A 495 -19.19 1.32 -16.86
CA GLY A 495 -19.55 2.65 -16.31
C GLY A 495 -18.96 3.02 -14.94
N GLY A 496 -17.99 2.25 -14.44
CA GLY A 496 -17.34 2.46 -13.14
C GLY A 496 -18.29 2.37 -11.93
N ASP A 497 -17.76 2.61 -10.74
CA ASP A 497 -18.57 2.64 -9.51
C ASP A 497 -18.05 3.68 -8.50
N PHE A 498 -18.63 3.70 -7.30
CA PHE A 498 -18.27 4.64 -6.23
C PHE A 498 -16.79 4.54 -5.79
N ARG A 499 -16.09 3.43 -6.08
CA ARG A 499 -14.67 3.23 -5.78
C ARG A 499 -13.78 3.84 -6.85
N ASN A 500 -14.19 3.75 -8.12
CA ASN A 500 -13.46 4.35 -9.23
C ASN A 500 -14.38 4.55 -10.45
N LYS A 501 -14.40 5.78 -10.97
CA LYS A 501 -15.05 6.15 -12.23
C LYS A 501 -14.14 6.99 -13.14
N SER A 502 -12.83 6.93 -12.94
CA SER A 502 -11.89 7.63 -13.81
C SER A 502 -11.71 6.89 -15.14
N LEU A 503 -11.70 7.63 -16.25
CA LEU A 503 -11.35 7.12 -17.59
C LEU A 503 -12.21 5.94 -18.08
N VAL A 504 -13.51 5.95 -17.77
CA VAL A 504 -14.48 4.94 -18.25
C VAL A 504 -14.47 4.86 -19.78
N VAL A 505 -14.37 5.99 -20.47
CA VAL A 505 -14.36 6.03 -21.94
C VAL A 505 -13.22 5.19 -22.54
N LEU A 506 -12.05 5.18 -21.90
CA LEU A 506 -10.91 4.35 -22.34
C LEU A 506 -11.19 2.86 -22.13
N ASN A 507 -11.84 2.50 -21.02
CA ASN A 507 -12.17 1.12 -20.73
C ASN A 507 -13.17 0.58 -21.77
N LYS A 508 -14.19 1.38 -22.12
CA LYS A 508 -15.11 1.07 -23.22
C LYS A 508 -14.38 0.89 -24.54
N ALA A 509 -13.52 1.85 -24.92
CA ALA A 509 -12.79 1.82 -26.18
C ALA A 509 -11.91 0.57 -26.32
N LEU A 510 -11.18 0.21 -25.26
CA LEU A 510 -10.34 -1.01 -25.25
C LEU A 510 -11.17 -2.29 -25.37
N VAL A 511 -12.27 -2.40 -24.60
CA VAL A 511 -13.11 -3.60 -24.64
C VAL A 511 -13.78 -3.75 -25.99
N ASN A 512 -14.34 -2.67 -26.56
CA ASN A 512 -14.95 -2.68 -27.88
C ASN A 512 -13.93 -3.04 -28.97
N TYR A 513 -12.71 -2.53 -28.89
CA TYR A 513 -11.64 -2.87 -29.82
C TYR A 513 -11.31 -4.37 -29.79
N PHE A 514 -11.05 -4.95 -28.61
CA PHE A 514 -10.64 -6.36 -28.52
C PHE A 514 -11.80 -7.34 -28.73
N MET A 515 -13.00 -7.04 -28.25
CA MET A 515 -14.14 -7.97 -28.25
C MET A 515 -15.02 -7.85 -29.50
N GLU A 516 -15.12 -6.65 -30.06
CA GLU A 516 -16.03 -6.33 -31.17
C GLU A 516 -15.30 -5.82 -32.43
N GLY A 517 -14.01 -5.48 -32.35
CA GLY A 517 -13.24 -4.97 -33.48
C GLY A 517 -13.57 -3.52 -33.87
N VAL A 518 -14.18 -2.77 -32.96
CA VAL A 518 -14.53 -1.35 -33.18
C VAL A 518 -13.29 -0.47 -32.98
N ASP A 519 -13.09 0.51 -33.86
CA ASP A 519 -12.01 1.48 -33.73
C ASP A 519 -12.16 2.27 -32.40
N PRO A 520 -11.11 2.40 -31.57
CA PRO A 520 -11.18 3.17 -30.34
C PRO A 520 -11.61 4.63 -30.56
N VAL A 521 -11.24 5.25 -31.69
CA VAL A 521 -11.66 6.60 -32.08
C VAL A 521 -13.18 6.69 -32.17
N GLU A 522 -13.81 5.71 -32.82
CA GLU A 522 -15.27 5.67 -32.97
C GLU A 522 -15.97 5.61 -31.61
N THR A 523 -15.46 4.79 -30.69
CA THR A 523 -16.03 4.68 -29.34
C THR A 523 -15.93 6.00 -28.57
N ILE A 524 -14.76 6.66 -28.63
CA ILE A 524 -14.49 7.89 -27.88
C ILE A 524 -15.28 9.08 -28.47
N GLU A 525 -15.34 9.20 -29.79
CA GLU A 525 -16.05 10.28 -30.46
C GLU A 525 -17.57 10.19 -30.24
N LYS A 526 -18.14 8.98 -30.22
CA LYS A 526 -19.57 8.76 -29.98
C LYS A 526 -20.00 8.92 -28.52
N ASP A 527 -19.09 8.81 -27.55
CA ASP A 527 -19.46 8.96 -26.13
C ASP A 527 -19.72 10.44 -25.79
N THR A 528 -20.96 10.73 -25.38
CA THR A 528 -21.41 12.05 -24.95
C THR A 528 -21.52 12.18 -23.44
N THR A 529 -21.16 11.13 -22.69
CA THR A 529 -21.24 11.12 -21.22
C THR A 529 -20.02 11.82 -20.64
N VAL A 530 -20.15 13.10 -20.27
CA VAL A 530 -19.08 13.92 -19.69
C VAL A 530 -18.31 13.17 -18.59
N THR A 531 -19.00 12.54 -17.65
CA THR A 531 -18.37 11.86 -16.51
C THR A 531 -17.56 10.61 -16.87
N ASP A 532 -17.64 10.12 -18.11
CA ASP A 532 -16.85 8.97 -18.55
C ASP A 532 -15.42 9.37 -18.95
N PHE A 533 -15.20 10.67 -19.18
CA PHE A 533 -13.90 11.28 -19.46
C PHE A 533 -13.18 11.78 -18.20
N GLN A 534 -13.83 11.74 -17.04
CA GLN A 534 -13.26 12.34 -15.83
C GLN A 534 -12.00 11.60 -15.35
N LEU A 535 -11.11 12.33 -14.67
CA LEU A 535 -10.07 11.78 -13.82
C LEU A 535 -10.21 12.35 -12.41
N ILE A 536 -10.08 11.50 -11.39
CA ILE A 536 -10.05 11.96 -9.99
C ILE A 536 -8.60 12.11 -9.54
N ALA A 537 -8.11 13.35 -9.59
CA ALA A 537 -6.77 13.73 -9.15
C ALA A 537 -6.73 13.81 -7.62
N LYS A 538 -5.78 13.11 -6.98
CA LYS A 538 -5.66 13.08 -5.52
C LYS A 538 -4.23 13.31 -5.03
N THR A 539 -4.11 14.17 -4.03
CA THR A 539 -2.87 14.45 -3.32
C THR A 539 -2.78 13.66 -1.99
N GLY A 540 -1.80 12.77 -1.89
CA GLY A 540 -1.58 11.92 -0.71
C GLY A 540 -1.09 12.71 0.51
N SER A 541 -1.31 12.21 1.73
CA SER A 541 -1.08 12.93 3.00
C SER A 541 0.37 13.36 3.27
N THR A 542 1.34 12.83 2.53
CA THR A 542 2.76 13.22 2.64
C THR A 542 3.12 14.50 1.87
N TYR A 543 2.12 15.19 1.33
CA TYR A 543 2.23 16.46 0.63
C TYR A 543 1.39 17.50 1.36
N ASP A 544 1.87 18.74 1.37
CA ASP A 544 1.25 19.85 2.08
C ASP A 544 0.01 20.33 1.35
N LYS A 545 0.13 20.52 0.03
CA LYS A 545 -0.95 21.08 -0.79
C LYS A 545 -0.95 20.61 -2.23
N THR A 546 -2.02 20.94 -2.93
CA THR A 546 -2.18 20.78 -4.39
C THR A 546 -2.21 22.15 -5.03
N VAL A 547 -1.55 22.29 -6.18
CA VAL A 547 -1.61 23.49 -7.00
C VAL A 547 -2.02 23.14 -8.42
N TRP A 548 -2.75 24.03 -9.07
CA TRP A 548 -3.11 23.99 -10.46
C TRP A 548 -2.39 25.12 -11.19
N GLU A 549 -1.67 24.77 -12.26
CA GLU A 549 -0.94 25.74 -13.05
C GLU A 549 -1.89 26.45 -14.02
N VAL A 550 -2.05 27.77 -13.87
CA VAL A 550 -2.90 28.61 -14.71
C VAL A 550 -2.11 29.86 -15.12
N ASN A 551 -1.97 30.10 -16.43
CA ASN A 551 -1.13 31.17 -16.99
C ASN A 551 0.30 31.15 -16.39
N GLU A 552 0.90 29.95 -16.33
CA GLU A 552 2.24 29.72 -15.76
C GLU A 552 2.38 30.11 -14.27
N LYS A 553 1.26 30.20 -13.54
CA LYS A 553 1.22 30.49 -12.10
C LYS A 553 0.50 29.38 -11.34
N ASP A 554 1.04 29.04 -10.18
CA ASP A 554 0.43 28.04 -9.29
C ASP A 554 -0.75 28.67 -8.52
N VAL A 555 -1.94 28.12 -8.71
CA VAL A 555 -3.16 28.42 -7.96
C VAL A 555 -3.42 27.27 -6.99
N GLU A 556 -3.49 27.54 -5.69
CA GLU A 556 -3.77 26.50 -4.70
C GLU A 556 -5.21 25.98 -4.85
N VAL A 557 -5.36 24.66 -4.84
CA VAL A 557 -6.65 23.97 -5.00
C VAL A 557 -6.78 22.85 -3.97
N GLN A 558 -8.00 22.34 -3.78
CA GLN A 558 -8.29 21.23 -2.87
C GLN A 558 -7.47 19.97 -3.16
N ARG A 559 -7.45 19.02 -2.23
CA ARG A 559 -6.60 17.81 -2.33
C ARG A 559 -7.14 16.75 -3.28
N VAL A 560 -8.45 16.75 -3.52
CA VAL A 560 -9.13 15.85 -4.44
C VAL A 560 -9.82 16.69 -5.49
N ASN A 561 -9.47 16.56 -6.76
CA ASN A 561 -10.07 17.34 -7.84
C ASN A 561 -10.63 16.42 -8.94
N ARG A 562 -11.79 16.78 -9.48
CA ARG A 562 -12.29 16.20 -10.73
C ARG A 562 -11.68 16.99 -11.87
N VAL A 563 -11.03 16.29 -12.79
CA VAL A 563 -10.34 16.93 -13.91
C VAL A 563 -10.66 16.30 -15.25
N TYR A 564 -10.58 17.12 -16.30
CA TYR A 564 -10.78 16.75 -17.69
C TYR A 564 -9.63 17.26 -18.55
N ALA A 565 -9.30 16.57 -19.64
CA ALA A 565 -8.37 17.12 -20.63
C ALA A 565 -9.03 18.33 -21.33
N THR A 566 -8.27 19.40 -21.55
CA THR A 566 -8.74 20.61 -22.23
C THR A 566 -7.77 21.05 -23.32
N LYS A 567 -8.30 21.75 -24.34
CA LYS A 567 -7.51 22.39 -25.40
C LYS A 567 -6.96 23.76 -24.98
N ASP A 568 -7.40 24.28 -23.84
CA ASP A 568 -6.95 25.57 -23.32
C ASP A 568 -5.53 25.47 -22.77
N THR A 569 -4.56 25.93 -23.55
CA THR A 569 -3.14 25.87 -23.19
C THR A 569 -2.77 26.80 -22.04
N ALA A 570 -3.64 27.74 -21.65
CA ALA A 570 -3.44 28.56 -20.46
C ALA A 570 -3.62 27.76 -19.17
N LYS A 571 -4.34 26.63 -19.23
CA LYS A 571 -4.57 25.73 -18.11
C LYS A 571 -3.58 24.57 -18.19
N GLY A 572 -2.58 24.56 -17.32
CA GLY A 572 -1.63 23.47 -17.17
C GLY A 572 -2.20 22.31 -16.35
N SER A 573 -1.31 21.48 -15.80
CA SER A 573 -1.67 20.33 -14.98
C SER A 573 -1.75 20.68 -13.49
N LEU A 574 -2.20 19.71 -12.68
CA LEU A 574 -2.11 19.75 -11.23
C LEU A 574 -0.80 19.12 -10.74
N PHE A 575 -0.26 19.73 -9.68
CA PHE A 575 0.96 19.34 -9.00
C PHE A 575 0.73 19.25 -7.49
N LYS A 576 1.48 18.36 -6.85
CA LYS A 576 1.49 18.19 -5.39
C LYS A 576 2.79 18.75 -4.84
N ILE A 577 2.68 19.56 -3.80
CA ILE A 577 3.80 20.29 -3.18
C ILE A 577 4.08 19.71 -1.80
N LYS A 578 5.35 19.42 -1.50
CA LYS A 578 5.80 19.02 -0.15
C LYS A 578 6.24 20.22 0.68
N ALA A 579 6.38 20.04 1.99
CA ALA A 579 6.93 21.04 2.91
C ALA A 579 8.28 21.63 2.49
N ASN A 580 9.14 20.84 1.83
CA ASN A 580 10.42 21.32 1.31
C ASN A 580 10.34 21.95 -0.08
N GLY A 581 9.14 22.26 -0.58
CA GLY A 581 8.94 22.90 -1.89
C GLY A 581 8.99 21.96 -3.09
N ARG A 582 9.31 20.66 -2.91
CA ARG A 582 9.30 19.69 -4.02
C ARG A 582 7.93 19.67 -4.71
N ARG A 583 7.95 19.90 -6.02
CA ARG A 583 6.79 19.92 -6.92
C ARG A 583 6.76 18.67 -7.80
N ASP A 584 5.75 17.83 -7.62
CA ASP A 584 5.56 16.62 -8.43
C ASP A 584 4.24 16.71 -9.22
N LYS A 585 4.24 16.42 -10.53
CA LYS A 585 2.99 16.29 -11.30
C LYS A 585 2.15 15.13 -10.76
N ILE A 586 0.84 15.29 -10.67
CA ILE A 586 -0.05 14.16 -10.37
C ILE A 586 -0.03 13.19 -11.57
N SER A 587 0.31 11.92 -11.30
CA SER A 587 0.53 10.92 -12.35
C SER A 587 -0.71 10.69 -13.23
N ASN A 588 -0.49 10.44 -14.51
CA ASN A 588 -1.52 10.17 -15.53
C ASN A 588 -2.49 11.32 -15.85
N LEU A 589 -2.25 12.54 -15.32
CA LEU A 589 -3.01 13.70 -15.74
C LEU A 589 -2.55 14.22 -17.12
N PRO A 590 -3.47 14.80 -17.92
CA PRO A 590 -3.11 15.49 -19.15
C PRO A 590 -2.10 16.61 -18.90
N GLU A 591 -1.48 17.12 -19.97
CA GLU A 591 -0.65 18.33 -19.89
C GLU A 591 -1.50 19.55 -19.55
N HIS A 592 -2.69 19.63 -20.17
CA HIS A 592 -3.66 20.68 -19.97
C HIS A 592 -4.94 20.11 -19.35
N CYS A 593 -5.27 20.55 -18.14
CA CYS A 593 -6.41 20.07 -17.36
C CYS A 593 -7.38 21.20 -17.03
N ASP A 594 -8.68 20.93 -17.13
CA ASP A 594 -9.71 21.75 -16.48
C ASP A 594 -10.14 21.11 -15.16
N ILE A 595 -10.46 21.92 -14.15
CA ILE A 595 -10.97 21.46 -12.85
C ILE A 595 -12.48 21.70 -12.80
N ASP A 596 -13.26 20.66 -12.48
CA ASP A 596 -14.73 20.72 -12.43
C ASP A 596 -15.27 20.03 -11.16
N ASN A 597 -14.94 20.61 -10.01
CA ASN A 597 -15.35 20.08 -8.71
C ASN A 597 -16.88 20.17 -8.48
N ASP A 598 -17.57 21.08 -9.18
CA ASP A 598 -19.03 21.23 -9.14
C ASP A 598 -19.81 20.34 -10.11
N ASN A 599 -19.12 19.59 -10.98
CA ASN A 599 -19.73 18.68 -11.96
C ASN A 599 -20.59 19.40 -13.03
N THR A 600 -20.06 20.48 -13.61
CA THR A 600 -20.73 21.36 -14.57
C THR A 600 -20.10 21.36 -15.97
N GLN A 601 -19.02 20.61 -16.18
CA GLN A 601 -18.30 20.53 -17.46
C GLN A 601 -19.23 20.09 -18.60
N LYS A 602 -19.04 20.67 -19.79
CA LYS A 602 -19.72 20.27 -21.02
C LYS A 602 -18.81 19.45 -21.92
N ILE A 603 -19.40 18.53 -22.70
CA ILE A 603 -18.64 17.59 -23.53
C ILE A 603 -17.80 18.29 -24.60
N GLU A 604 -18.25 19.44 -25.12
CA GLU A 604 -17.57 20.21 -26.16
C GLU A 604 -16.27 20.87 -25.66
N GLN A 605 -16.11 21.01 -24.35
CA GLN A 605 -14.92 21.59 -23.71
C GLN A 605 -13.82 20.54 -23.47
N ILE A 606 -14.14 19.26 -23.62
CA ILE A 606 -13.21 18.15 -23.36
C ILE A 606 -12.36 17.90 -24.60
N ASP A 607 -11.05 17.85 -24.41
CA ASP A 607 -10.13 17.44 -25.47
C ASP A 607 -10.15 15.92 -25.66
N LYS A 608 -11.02 15.42 -26.55
CA LYS A 608 -11.14 14.00 -26.87
C LYS A 608 -9.85 13.39 -27.44
N GLN A 609 -8.97 14.19 -28.06
CA GLN A 609 -7.73 13.70 -28.66
C GLN A 609 -6.79 13.07 -27.62
N PHE A 610 -6.68 13.67 -26.43
CA PHE A 610 -5.92 13.10 -25.31
C PHE A 610 -6.34 11.65 -25.00
N TYR A 611 -7.64 11.37 -25.03
CA TYR A 611 -8.18 10.06 -24.72
C TYR A 611 -7.96 9.07 -25.86
N ILE A 612 -8.04 9.53 -27.12
CA ILE A 612 -7.72 8.72 -28.30
C ILE A 612 -6.26 8.25 -28.24
N ASP A 613 -5.32 9.18 -28.07
CA ASP A 613 -3.88 8.87 -27.99
C ASP A 613 -3.58 7.89 -26.84
N LEU A 614 -4.26 8.08 -25.70
CA LEU A 614 -4.10 7.20 -24.55
C LEU A 614 -4.73 5.82 -24.79
N ALA A 615 -5.85 5.71 -25.51
CA ALA A 615 -6.45 4.43 -25.88
C ALA A 615 -5.53 3.64 -26.81
N GLU A 616 -4.99 4.28 -27.84
CA GLU A 616 -4.03 3.66 -28.79
C GLU A 616 -2.80 3.12 -28.06
N LYS A 617 -2.21 3.94 -27.17
CA LYS A 617 -1.08 3.51 -26.33
C LYS A 617 -1.42 2.26 -25.50
N ARG A 618 -2.59 2.25 -24.85
CA ARG A 618 -3.00 1.11 -24.02
C ARG A 618 -3.31 -0.13 -24.86
N ILE A 619 -3.83 0.02 -26.08
CA ILE A 619 -4.01 -1.09 -27.02
C ILE A 619 -2.65 -1.66 -27.43
N ALA A 620 -1.67 -0.82 -27.74
CA ALA A 620 -0.30 -1.27 -28.03
C ALA A 620 0.34 -2.01 -26.86
N ASP A 621 0.08 -1.60 -25.61
CA ASP A 621 0.53 -2.35 -24.43
C ASP A 621 -0.06 -3.78 -24.37
N TYR A 622 -1.23 -4.03 -24.96
CA TYR A 622 -1.80 -5.38 -25.06
C TYR A 622 -1.25 -6.17 -26.25
N LEU A 623 -0.86 -5.50 -27.34
CA LEU A 623 -0.36 -6.13 -28.56
C LEU A 623 1.17 -6.33 -28.57
N GLY A 624 1.90 -5.63 -27.70
CA GLY A 624 3.36 -5.68 -27.64
C GLY A 624 4.05 -4.84 -28.73
N ASN A 625 3.29 -3.98 -29.41
CA ASN A 625 3.79 -3.11 -30.45
C ASN A 625 4.52 -1.92 -29.81
N LYS A 626 5.86 -1.99 -29.75
CA LYS A 626 6.71 -0.91 -29.21
C LYS A 626 6.79 0.33 -30.10
N GLU A 627 6.11 0.37 -31.25
CA GLU A 627 6.21 1.44 -32.25
C GLU A 627 5.23 2.61 -32.07
N ILE A 628 4.45 2.69 -30.98
CA ILE A 628 3.66 3.91 -30.71
C ILE A 628 4.54 4.95 -30.02
N LYS A 629 4.89 5.98 -30.79
CA LYS A 629 5.54 7.23 -30.35
C LYS A 629 4.93 7.70 -29.02
N LYS A 630 5.79 8.15 -28.10
CA LYS A 630 5.39 8.97 -26.95
C LYS A 630 4.37 10.02 -27.42
N MET A 631 3.31 10.25 -26.62
CA MET A 631 2.33 11.31 -26.84
C MET A 631 3.03 12.56 -27.40
N PRO A 632 2.49 13.19 -28.46
CA PRO A 632 3.11 14.37 -29.02
C PRO A 632 2.97 15.51 -28.01
N ALA A 633 4.02 15.78 -27.24
CA ALA A 633 4.34 17.16 -26.93
C ALA A 633 4.75 17.76 -28.28
N THR A 634 3.84 18.29 -29.10
CA THR A 634 4.27 19.00 -30.32
C THR A 634 3.15 19.78 -31.02
N LYS A 635 3.31 21.10 -31.00
CA LYS A 635 3.56 21.87 -32.23
C LYS A 635 4.61 22.95 -31.97
N LYS A 636 5.86 22.67 -32.35
CA LYS A 636 6.59 23.58 -33.23
C LYS A 636 7.04 22.81 -34.46
N SER A 637 6.51 23.27 -35.58
CA SER A 637 6.81 23.10 -37.00
C SER A 637 8.03 22.28 -37.45
N THR A 638 7.78 21.57 -38.57
CA THR A 638 8.67 21.20 -39.70
C THR A 638 9.66 20.04 -39.55
N THR A 639 9.24 18.91 -40.13
CA THR A 639 9.97 17.89 -40.92
C THR A 639 11.50 18.02 -41.05
N LYS A 640 12.21 16.97 -40.62
CA LYS A 640 13.38 16.41 -41.33
C LYS A 640 13.69 15.00 -40.84
N LYS A 641 14.11 14.14 -41.77
CA LYS A 641 14.59 12.75 -41.56
C LYS A 641 15.61 12.70 -40.42
N THR A 642 15.47 11.77 -39.50
CA THR A 642 16.42 11.60 -38.39
C THR A 642 17.69 10.91 -38.90
N GLU A 643 18.69 11.74 -39.25
CA GLU A 643 20.09 11.35 -39.19
C GLU A 643 20.47 11.08 -37.72
N GLU A 644 21.31 10.08 -37.46
CA GLU A 644 21.88 9.87 -36.13
C GLU A 644 22.57 11.16 -35.65
N LEU A 645 22.25 11.59 -34.43
CA LEU A 645 22.77 12.82 -33.86
C LEU A 645 24.28 12.69 -33.62
N ASP A 646 25.06 13.41 -34.41
CA ASP A 646 26.51 13.52 -34.25
C ASP A 646 26.84 14.32 -32.98
N ILE A 647 27.29 13.61 -31.92
CA ILE A 647 27.60 14.18 -30.60
C ILE A 647 28.71 15.23 -30.68
N SER A 648 29.65 15.10 -31.64
CA SER A 648 30.77 16.03 -31.83
C SER A 648 30.34 17.43 -32.25
N LYS A 649 29.13 17.58 -32.80
CA LYS A 649 28.57 18.87 -33.24
C LYS A 649 27.79 19.61 -32.16
N LEU A 650 27.64 19.02 -30.98
CA LEU A 650 26.97 19.65 -29.84
C LEU A 650 27.96 20.54 -29.09
N ASN A 651 27.51 21.69 -28.60
CA ASN A 651 28.30 22.49 -27.67
C ASN A 651 28.25 21.92 -26.24
N LEU A 652 29.16 22.39 -25.37
CA LEU A 652 29.29 21.93 -23.98
C LEU A 652 27.95 21.94 -23.22
N PHE A 653 27.15 23.02 -23.32
CA PHE A 653 25.87 23.11 -22.60
C PHE A 653 24.83 22.10 -23.12
N GLN A 654 24.77 21.87 -24.43
CA GLN A 654 23.91 20.85 -25.02
C GLN A 654 24.31 19.43 -24.60
N LYS A 655 25.62 19.16 -24.48
CA LYS A 655 26.14 17.90 -23.95
C LYS A 655 25.80 17.74 -22.47
N LEU A 656 25.98 18.78 -21.65
CA LEU A 656 25.59 18.78 -20.23
C LEU A 656 24.08 18.57 -20.02
N SER A 657 23.22 19.20 -20.82
CA SER A 657 21.77 18.96 -20.74
C SER A 657 21.39 17.52 -21.08
N LYS A 658 21.99 16.94 -22.12
CA LYS A 658 21.73 15.53 -22.49
C LYS A 658 22.30 14.54 -21.46
N LEU A 659 23.48 14.83 -20.92
CA LEU A 659 24.09 14.10 -19.81
C LEU A 659 23.14 14.02 -18.61
N ARG A 660 22.53 15.14 -18.21
CA ARG A 660 21.57 15.20 -17.09
C ARG A 660 20.31 14.40 -17.35
N VAL A 661 19.72 14.52 -18.55
CA VAL A 661 18.52 13.76 -18.93
C VAL A 661 18.79 12.25 -18.93
N ASP A 662 19.92 11.82 -19.49
CA ASP A 662 20.27 10.41 -19.50
C ASP A 662 20.57 9.89 -18.09
N PHE A 663 21.24 10.69 -17.25
CA PHE A 663 21.50 10.32 -15.87
C PHE A 663 20.20 10.15 -15.07
N LEU A 664 19.20 11.02 -15.29
CA LEU A 664 17.87 10.88 -14.69
C LEU A 664 17.16 9.59 -15.14
N ASN A 665 17.32 9.19 -16.40
CA ASN A 665 16.71 7.98 -16.95
C ASN A 665 17.36 6.68 -16.45
N GLU A 666 18.58 6.73 -15.89
CA GLU A 666 19.26 5.57 -15.31
C GLU A 666 18.68 5.17 -13.92
N GLU A 667 17.75 5.96 -13.36
CA GLU A 667 17.05 5.68 -12.08
C GLU A 667 18.00 5.28 -10.92
N VAL A 668 19.09 6.05 -10.74
CA VAL A 668 20.11 5.77 -9.72
C VAL A 668 19.49 5.74 -8.31
N LYS A 669 19.79 4.67 -7.54
CA LYS A 669 19.21 4.43 -6.20
C LYS A 669 20.23 4.74 -5.11
N LYS A 670 19.79 5.40 -4.05
CA LYS A 670 20.59 5.71 -2.85
C LYS A 670 21.01 4.44 -2.09
N SER A 671 22.31 4.25 -1.85
CA SER A 671 22.84 3.15 -1.01
C SER A 671 23.13 3.58 0.44
N GLY A 672 23.54 4.82 0.66
CA GLY A 672 23.96 5.34 1.97
C GLY A 672 22.80 5.45 2.96
N ILE A 673 23.05 5.11 4.22
CA ILE A 673 22.07 5.19 5.32
C ILE A 673 22.66 5.98 6.48
N ASN A 674 22.05 7.12 6.80
CA ASN A 674 22.31 7.79 8.06
C ASN A 674 21.45 7.12 9.15
N ARG A 675 22.07 6.32 10.02
CA ARG A 675 21.34 5.57 11.08
C ARG A 675 20.90 6.44 12.26
N PHE A 676 21.41 7.67 12.35
CA PHE A 676 21.09 8.60 13.42
C PHE A 676 19.86 9.45 13.06
N ALA A 677 19.73 9.83 11.79
CA ALA A 677 18.63 10.63 11.26
C ALA A 677 17.65 9.82 10.36
N GLU A 678 17.85 8.50 10.27
CA GLU A 678 16.98 7.53 9.59
C GLU A 678 16.67 7.82 8.09
N TYR A 679 17.50 8.59 7.39
CA TYR A 679 17.35 8.85 5.95
C TYR A 679 18.42 8.15 5.08
N LYS A 680 18.09 7.98 3.80
CA LYS A 680 19.02 7.49 2.77
C LYS A 680 19.61 8.64 1.97
N TYR A 681 20.91 8.59 1.69
CA TYR A 681 21.64 9.58 0.89
C TYR A 681 22.42 8.88 -0.23
N PHE A 682 22.75 9.59 -1.32
CA PHE A 682 23.58 9.01 -2.37
C PHE A 682 25.04 8.86 -1.91
N GLU A 683 25.63 7.69 -2.04
CA GLU A 683 27.08 7.54 -1.94
C GLU A 683 27.75 7.86 -3.28
N LEU A 684 29.05 8.18 -3.27
CA LEU A 684 29.78 8.41 -4.52
C LEU A 684 29.76 7.19 -5.44
N GLU A 685 29.68 5.98 -4.86
CA GLU A 685 29.55 4.73 -5.62
C GLU A 685 28.23 4.60 -6.39
N ASP A 686 27.17 5.29 -5.94
CA ASP A 686 25.89 5.33 -6.65
C ASP A 686 26.00 6.21 -7.91
N ILE A 687 26.68 7.34 -7.77
CA ILE A 687 26.67 8.43 -8.75
C ILE A 687 27.80 8.28 -9.78
N VAL A 688 29.04 8.15 -9.30
CA VAL A 688 30.24 8.28 -10.13
C VAL A 688 30.28 7.26 -11.27
N PRO A 689 29.97 5.96 -11.07
CA PRO A 689 30.05 4.98 -12.17
C PRO A 689 29.08 5.25 -13.32
N VAL A 690 27.89 5.76 -13.02
CA VAL A 690 26.88 6.12 -14.05
C VAL A 690 27.28 7.43 -14.71
N ALA A 691 27.67 8.43 -13.91
CA ALA A 691 28.14 9.73 -14.40
C ALA A 691 29.34 9.58 -15.34
N THR A 692 30.35 8.78 -14.99
CA THR A 692 31.54 8.55 -15.83
C THR A 692 31.17 7.96 -17.19
N LYS A 693 30.26 6.98 -17.25
CA LYS A 693 29.83 6.38 -18.53
C LYS A 693 29.12 7.38 -19.42
N LEU A 694 28.30 8.25 -18.83
CA LEU A 694 27.56 9.25 -19.60
C LEU A 694 28.47 10.43 -19.99
N LEU A 695 29.41 10.83 -19.14
CA LEU A 695 30.44 11.81 -19.48
C LEU A 695 31.24 11.32 -20.69
N ASP A 696 31.67 10.06 -20.70
CA ASP A 696 32.36 9.42 -21.83
C ASP A 696 31.48 9.39 -23.10
N LYS A 697 30.21 8.97 -22.97
CA LYS A 697 29.23 8.99 -24.08
C LYS A 697 29.11 10.37 -24.74
N TYR A 698 29.21 11.44 -23.96
CA TYR A 698 29.08 12.83 -24.44
C TYR A 698 30.43 13.52 -24.68
N HIS A 699 31.55 12.78 -24.69
CA HIS A 699 32.91 13.29 -24.89
C HIS A 699 33.30 14.38 -23.88
N LEU A 700 32.85 14.23 -22.63
CA LEU A 700 33.14 15.13 -21.52
C LEU A 700 34.08 14.48 -20.52
N THR A 701 34.91 15.29 -19.85
CA THR A 701 35.76 14.81 -18.74
C THR A 701 35.64 15.70 -17.52
N ALA A 702 35.30 15.10 -16.38
CA ALA A 702 35.22 15.78 -15.09
C ALA A 702 36.52 15.60 -14.29
N ILE A 703 37.18 16.70 -13.96
CA ILE A 703 38.43 16.76 -13.18
C ILE A 703 38.13 17.42 -11.85
N VAL A 704 38.38 16.72 -10.73
CA VAL A 704 38.14 17.24 -9.38
C VAL A 704 39.46 17.64 -8.73
N SER A 705 39.50 18.81 -8.12
CA SER A 705 40.64 19.33 -7.35
C SER A 705 40.15 19.99 -6.06
N PHE A 706 40.97 19.94 -5.02
CA PHE A 706 40.69 20.56 -3.74
C PHE A 706 41.78 21.60 -3.39
N THR A 707 41.37 22.68 -2.77
CA THR A 707 42.23 23.68 -2.12
C THR A 707 41.83 23.79 -0.65
N ASP A 708 42.53 24.60 0.13
CA ASP A 708 42.18 24.92 1.52
C ASP A 708 40.81 25.61 1.66
N THR A 709 40.38 26.32 0.62
CA THR A 709 39.17 27.17 0.64
C THR A 709 38.04 26.65 -0.24
N GLN A 710 38.33 25.86 -1.28
CA GLN A 710 37.34 25.44 -2.27
C GLN A 710 37.60 24.05 -2.87
N ALA A 711 36.53 23.27 -3.03
CA ALA A 711 36.47 22.09 -3.90
C ALA A 711 35.97 22.51 -5.29
N ARG A 712 36.65 22.09 -6.35
CA ARG A 712 36.30 22.40 -7.74
C ARG A 712 36.18 21.13 -8.57
N MET A 713 35.17 21.06 -9.43
CA MET A 713 35.04 20.11 -10.52
C MET A 713 34.99 20.87 -11.84
N ARG A 714 36.01 20.67 -12.69
CA ARG A 714 36.03 21.18 -14.06
C ARG A 714 35.52 20.12 -15.02
N VAL A 715 34.50 20.43 -15.80
CA VAL A 715 34.02 19.56 -16.88
C VAL A 715 34.45 20.12 -18.22
N VAL A 716 35.31 19.37 -18.91
CA VAL A 716 35.93 19.77 -20.18
C VAL A 716 35.23 19.07 -21.35
N ASP A 717 34.93 19.82 -22.41
CA ASP A 717 34.49 19.27 -23.69
C ASP A 717 35.70 18.84 -24.53
N GLN A 718 35.86 17.53 -24.75
CA GLN A 718 36.99 17.00 -25.52
C GLN A 718 36.93 17.36 -27.00
N ASP A 719 35.74 17.57 -27.57
CA ASP A 719 35.59 17.88 -29.00
C ASP A 719 35.89 19.36 -29.30
N SER A 720 35.95 20.21 -28.27
CA SER A 720 36.26 21.64 -28.39
C SER A 720 37.76 21.96 -28.40
N ALA A 721 38.62 20.94 -28.30
CA ALA A 721 40.06 21.13 -28.13
C ALA A 721 40.72 21.79 -29.36
N VAL A 722 41.27 22.99 -29.17
CA VAL A 722 42.10 23.69 -30.16
C VAL A 722 43.49 23.91 -29.56
N ARG A 723 44.55 23.69 -30.34
CA ARG A 723 45.91 24.00 -29.89
C ARG A 723 46.21 25.48 -30.11
N ASP A 724 46.73 26.14 -29.08
CA ASP A 724 47.30 27.46 -29.24
C ASP A 724 48.66 27.42 -29.96
N ASP A 725 49.21 28.60 -30.21
CA ASP A 725 50.52 28.83 -30.84
C ASP A 725 51.70 28.22 -30.06
N ARG A 726 51.48 27.82 -28.80
CA ARG A 726 52.44 27.15 -27.91
C ARG A 726 52.19 25.65 -27.79
N GLY A 727 51.22 25.11 -28.53
CA GLY A 727 50.88 23.69 -28.56
C GLY A 727 50.03 23.22 -27.37
N ILE A 728 49.51 24.13 -26.56
CA ILE A 728 48.64 23.84 -25.41
C ILE A 728 47.20 23.67 -25.92
N SER A 729 46.56 22.57 -25.55
CA SER A 729 45.14 22.36 -25.86
C SER A 729 44.27 23.26 -24.99
N ILE A 730 43.52 24.15 -25.63
CA ILE A 730 42.46 24.97 -25.05
C ILE A 730 41.13 24.30 -25.41
N CYS A 731 40.29 24.06 -24.40
CA CYS A 731 38.98 23.44 -24.57
C CYS A 731 37.93 24.30 -23.86
N ASP A 732 36.69 24.24 -24.32
CA ASP A 732 35.52 24.72 -23.58
C ASP A 732 35.37 23.89 -22.30
N PHE A 733 35.08 24.57 -21.19
CA PHE A 733 34.86 23.93 -19.90
C PHE A 733 33.86 24.71 -19.05
N GLU A 734 33.27 24.02 -18.07
CA GLU A 734 32.44 24.60 -17.03
C GLU A 734 32.98 24.16 -15.66
N ASP A 735 33.08 25.11 -14.71
CA ASP A 735 33.55 24.84 -13.35
C ASP A 735 32.38 24.81 -12.36
N PHE A 736 32.23 23.69 -11.66
CA PHE A 736 31.36 23.58 -10.48
C PHE A 736 32.21 23.70 -9.23
N THR A 737 31.77 24.47 -8.24
CA THR A 737 32.57 24.72 -7.03
C THR A 737 31.75 24.65 -5.74
N SER A 738 32.37 24.17 -4.66
CA SER A 738 31.80 24.13 -3.31
C SER A 738 32.83 24.63 -2.27
N PRO A 739 32.46 25.48 -1.29
CA PRO A 739 33.38 26.00 -0.28
C PRO A 739 33.81 24.92 0.73
N MET A 740 35.10 24.80 1.03
CA MET A 740 35.64 23.83 1.99
C MET A 740 35.37 24.25 3.44
N VAL A 741 35.20 23.27 4.33
CA VAL A 741 34.99 23.48 5.77
C VAL A 741 35.89 22.57 6.59
N GLU A 742 36.37 23.06 7.73
CA GLU A 742 37.20 22.26 8.65
C GLU A 742 36.30 21.37 9.54
N LEU A 743 36.58 20.07 9.54
CA LEU A 743 35.83 19.10 10.33
C LEU A 743 36.61 18.73 11.60
N SER A 744 36.12 19.15 12.78
CA SER A 744 36.71 18.79 14.08
C SER A 744 35.81 17.82 14.86
N VAL A 745 36.11 16.51 14.76
CA VAL A 745 35.39 15.44 15.47
C VAL A 745 36.32 14.70 16.43
N LYS A 746 35.89 14.57 17.69
CA LYS A 746 36.67 13.93 18.77
C LYS A 746 36.94 12.46 18.45
N GLY A 747 38.21 12.10 18.20
CA GLY A 747 38.65 10.74 17.90
C GLY A 747 39.09 10.49 16.44
N MET A 748 39.04 11.50 15.57
CA MET A 748 39.60 11.44 14.21
C MET A 748 40.94 12.20 14.13
N ASN A 749 41.89 11.70 13.35
CA ASN A 749 43.12 12.44 13.03
C ASN A 749 42.92 13.40 11.83
N ALA A 750 43.86 14.33 11.63
CA ALA A 750 43.75 15.37 10.60
C ALA A 750 43.56 14.82 9.17
N ILE A 751 44.26 13.72 8.82
CA ILE A 751 44.16 13.11 7.49
C ILE A 751 42.79 12.45 7.29
N GLN A 752 42.26 11.79 8.33
CA GLN A 752 40.91 11.20 8.30
C GLN A 752 39.82 12.27 8.19
N ALA A 753 39.98 13.39 8.89
CA ALA A 753 39.08 14.53 8.80
C ALA A 753 39.08 15.14 7.39
N MET A 754 40.26 15.35 6.81
CA MET A 754 40.43 15.85 5.44
C MET A 754 39.79 14.91 4.41
N GLY A 755 40.06 13.60 4.48
CA GLY A 755 39.47 12.63 3.56
C GLY A 755 37.94 12.53 3.66
N ALA A 756 37.38 12.72 4.85
CA ALA A 756 35.93 12.77 5.04
C ALA A 756 35.31 14.02 4.39
N VAL A 757 35.93 15.19 4.58
CA VAL A 757 35.51 16.45 3.96
C VAL A 757 35.58 16.36 2.43
N GLU A 758 36.70 15.91 1.86
CA GLU A 758 36.87 15.77 0.40
C GLU A 758 35.84 14.82 -0.22
N THR A 759 35.52 13.70 0.47
CA THR A 759 34.50 12.74 0.03
C THR A 759 33.12 13.38 -0.03
N TYR A 760 32.76 14.16 0.99
CA TYR A 760 31.47 14.84 1.05
C TYR A 760 31.37 15.94 -0.02
N GLN A 761 32.43 16.71 -0.20
CA GLN A 761 32.49 17.80 -1.18
C GLN A 761 32.48 17.31 -2.61
N ARG A 762 33.17 16.20 -2.89
CA ARG A 762 33.11 15.54 -4.20
C ARG A 762 31.68 15.14 -4.56
N ARG A 763 30.86 14.73 -3.59
CA ARG A 763 29.45 14.37 -3.82
C ARG A 763 28.62 15.59 -4.24
N TYR A 764 28.78 16.72 -3.55
CA TYR A 764 28.10 17.96 -3.92
C TYR A 764 28.48 18.46 -5.31
N LEU A 765 29.75 18.34 -5.69
CA LEU A 765 30.18 18.69 -7.05
C LEU A 765 29.47 17.84 -8.12
N TYR A 766 29.30 16.53 -7.87
CA TYR A 766 28.52 15.68 -8.77
C TYR A 766 27.02 16.02 -8.75
N PHE A 767 26.46 16.41 -7.61
CA PHE A 767 25.08 16.87 -7.55
C PHE A 767 24.85 18.12 -8.41
N MET A 768 25.76 19.09 -8.36
CA MET A 768 25.69 20.29 -9.20
C MET A 768 25.86 19.97 -10.69
N LEU A 769 26.78 19.07 -11.04
CA LEU A 769 26.98 18.64 -12.42
C LEU A 769 25.73 17.95 -12.98
N LEU A 770 25.17 17.00 -12.25
CA LEU A 770 24.13 16.08 -12.73
C LEU A 770 22.71 16.55 -12.39
N ASP A 771 22.57 17.68 -11.72
CA ASP A 771 21.30 18.24 -11.24
C ASP A 771 20.54 17.26 -10.34
N VAL A 772 21.28 16.60 -9.45
CA VAL A 772 20.73 15.65 -8.47
C VAL A 772 20.17 16.42 -7.29
N VAL A 773 18.84 16.39 -7.16
CA VAL A 773 18.13 17.01 -6.05
C VAL A 773 17.96 16.00 -4.91
N GLU A 774 18.65 16.22 -3.79
CA GLU A 774 18.32 15.53 -2.52
C GLU A 774 17.15 16.25 -1.81
N HIS A 775 16.49 15.56 -0.87
CA HIS A 775 15.49 16.24 -0.03
C HIS A 775 16.22 17.21 0.89
N ASP A 776 15.90 18.50 0.80
CA ASP A 776 16.38 19.52 1.73
C ASP A 776 15.77 19.30 3.13
N GLU A 777 16.38 18.43 3.92
CA GLU A 777 16.24 18.43 5.39
C GLU A 777 17.58 18.88 5.96
N ILE A 778 17.64 20.12 6.45
CA ILE A 778 18.81 20.65 7.15
C ILE A 778 18.93 19.89 8.48
N ASP A 779 20.00 19.11 8.61
CA ASP A 779 20.41 18.37 9.80
C ASP A 779 20.54 19.32 11.01
N ALA A 780 19.51 19.40 11.86
CA ALA A 780 19.60 20.06 13.17
C ALA A 780 20.35 19.16 14.16
N GLY A 781 21.67 19.06 13.96
CA GLY A 781 22.55 18.19 14.72
C GLY A 781 23.86 18.87 15.10
N GLN A 782 23.85 20.10 15.61
CA GLN A 782 24.99 20.63 16.37
C GLN A 782 24.60 21.75 17.36
N SER A 783 25.27 21.71 18.50
CA SER A 783 25.02 22.41 19.75
C SER A 783 25.33 23.92 19.73
N THR A 784 24.41 24.75 20.22
CA THR A 784 24.75 26.02 20.88
C THR A 784 23.92 26.23 22.15
N LYS A 785 24.62 26.29 23.29
CA LYS A 785 24.10 26.66 24.62
C LYS A 785 23.71 28.15 24.67
N LYS A 786 22.66 28.47 25.46
CA LYS A 786 22.39 29.66 26.33
C LYS A 786 20.87 29.96 26.31
N VAL A 787 20.11 30.28 27.36
CA VAL A 787 20.24 30.45 28.83
C VAL A 787 18.81 30.26 29.41
N GLU A 788 18.71 29.75 30.64
CA GLU A 788 17.47 29.47 31.40
C GLU A 788 16.64 30.71 31.78
N LYS A 789 15.32 30.51 32.01
CA LYS A 789 14.64 30.94 33.24
C LYS A 789 13.29 30.21 33.52
N GLU A 790 13.36 29.38 34.56
CA GLU A 790 12.41 29.06 35.65
C GLU A 790 10.99 28.48 35.44
N LYS A 791 10.70 27.47 36.30
CA LYS A 791 9.52 26.58 36.41
C LYS A 791 8.37 27.19 37.24
N PRO A 792 7.19 26.54 37.35
CA PRO A 792 7.01 25.48 38.37
C PRO A 792 6.42 24.15 37.85
N LYS A 793 6.77 23.06 38.54
CA LYS A 793 6.32 21.66 38.35
C LYS A 793 5.06 21.36 39.17
N SER A 794 4.22 20.44 38.70
CA SER A 794 3.48 19.42 39.50
C SER A 794 2.90 18.33 38.55
N PRO A 795 2.35 17.18 39.04
CA PRO A 795 3.09 15.93 39.18
C PRO A 795 2.62 14.77 38.27
N ALA A 796 3.37 13.68 38.36
CA ALA A 796 3.34 12.43 37.62
C ALA A 796 1.99 11.70 37.48
N LYS A 797 1.78 11.08 36.31
CA LYS A 797 0.77 10.04 36.05
C LYS A 797 1.24 8.68 36.57
N THR A 798 0.41 8.05 37.40
CA THR A 798 0.45 6.64 37.80
C THR A 798 -0.48 5.79 36.93
N THR A 799 0.02 4.63 36.53
CA THR A 799 -0.69 3.55 35.82
C THR A 799 -1.45 2.63 36.80
N THR A 800 -2.75 2.45 36.53
CA THR A 800 -3.61 1.27 36.72
C THR A 800 -3.44 0.36 37.95
N SER A 801 -4.47 0.34 38.80
CA SER A 801 -4.73 -0.62 39.88
C SER A 801 -5.11 -2.02 39.34
N LYS A 802 -4.34 -3.05 39.70
CA LYS A 802 -4.85 -4.40 40.02
C LYS A 802 -4.68 -4.58 41.53
N ARG A 803 -5.74 -4.99 42.21
CA ARG A 803 -5.84 -5.10 43.68
C ARG A 803 -4.73 -6.01 44.24
N PRO A 804 -4.02 -5.65 45.34
CA PRO A 804 -2.95 -6.50 45.88
C PRO A 804 -3.49 -7.64 46.74
N ALA A 805 -2.85 -8.81 46.60
CA ALA A 805 -2.93 -9.94 47.52
C ALA A 805 -2.48 -9.55 48.95
N SER A 806 -3.04 -10.24 49.94
CA SER A 806 -2.91 -10.01 51.37
C SER A 806 -1.51 -10.31 51.91
N ALA A 807 -1.15 -9.76 53.07
CA ALA A 807 0.17 -9.92 53.68
C ALA A 807 0.52 -11.38 54.04
N THR A 808 -0.49 -12.25 54.17
CA THR A 808 -0.32 -13.68 54.45
C THR A 808 0.11 -14.47 53.21
N GLU A 809 -0.41 -14.10 52.03
CA GLU A 809 -0.03 -14.68 50.73
C GLU A 809 1.40 -14.28 50.34
N ARG A 810 1.91 -13.13 50.82
CA ARG A 810 3.28 -12.68 50.55
C ARG A 810 4.37 -13.40 51.36
N LYS A 811 4.01 -14.13 52.41
CA LYS A 811 4.98 -14.92 53.19
C LYS A 811 5.14 -16.35 52.67
N SER A 812 4.10 -16.96 52.08
CA SER A 812 4.19 -18.31 51.51
C SER A 812 4.97 -18.37 50.20
N ASP A 813 4.96 -17.28 49.42
CA ASP A 813 5.56 -17.27 48.08
C ASP A 813 7.07 -16.93 48.10
N LYS A 814 7.63 -16.58 49.26
CA LYS A 814 9.04 -16.21 49.41
C LYS A 814 9.99 -17.41 49.58
N GLU A 815 9.45 -18.62 49.75
CA GLU A 815 10.25 -19.84 50.00
C GLU A 815 10.23 -20.88 48.88
N LYS A 816 9.62 -20.59 47.71
CA LYS A 816 9.65 -21.54 46.59
C LYS A 816 10.16 -20.89 45.31
N ILE A 817 11.40 -21.28 44.99
CA ILE A 817 12.03 -21.41 43.67
C ILE A 817 13.18 -20.42 43.36
N THR A 818 14.38 -20.94 43.65
CA THR A 818 15.65 -20.95 42.87
C THR A 818 16.66 -19.78 42.94
N ASN A 819 17.82 -20.16 43.51
CA ASN A 819 19.18 -19.63 43.30
C ASN A 819 19.56 -18.25 43.86
N ALA A 820 19.25 -18.00 45.15
CA ALA A 820 19.74 -16.83 45.88
C ALA A 820 21.29 -16.68 45.88
N ASN A 821 22.04 -17.77 45.68
CA ASN A 821 23.50 -17.81 45.61
C ASN A 821 24.05 -18.03 44.19
N GLY A 822 23.20 -18.07 43.16
CA GLY A 822 23.61 -18.20 41.75
C GLY A 822 24.01 -16.86 41.14
N GLU A 823 24.52 -16.89 39.90
CA GLU A 823 24.82 -15.68 39.12
C GLU A 823 23.59 -14.79 38.98
N MET A 824 23.81 -13.48 39.01
CA MET A 824 22.76 -12.47 38.88
C MET A 824 22.07 -12.53 37.52
N ASP A 825 20.75 -12.63 37.54
CA ASP A 825 19.86 -12.59 36.39
C ASP A 825 20.05 -11.30 35.57
N GLU A 826 20.09 -11.48 34.26
CA GLU A 826 20.30 -10.39 33.30
C GLU A 826 19.23 -9.29 33.37
N THR A 827 18.02 -9.63 33.84
CA THR A 827 16.95 -8.64 34.03
C THR A 827 17.25 -7.71 35.21
N VAL A 828 17.82 -8.23 36.30
CA VAL A 828 18.27 -7.44 37.46
C VAL A 828 19.45 -6.56 37.06
N LYS A 829 20.44 -7.10 36.33
CA LYS A 829 21.58 -6.33 35.81
C LYS A 829 21.14 -5.15 34.93
N LYS A 830 20.19 -5.39 34.02
CA LYS A 830 19.61 -4.35 33.16
C LYS A 830 18.85 -3.29 33.96
N ALA A 831 18.12 -3.68 35.00
CA ALA A 831 17.41 -2.76 35.88
C ALA A 831 18.38 -1.84 36.66
N ILE A 832 19.49 -2.39 37.18
CA ILE A 832 20.52 -1.62 37.88
C ILE A 832 21.15 -0.59 36.92
N ILE A 833 21.56 -1.02 35.72
CA ILE A 833 22.17 -0.14 34.71
C ILE A 833 21.20 0.99 34.32
N LYS A 834 19.91 0.69 34.17
CA LYS A 834 18.88 1.69 33.87
C LYS A 834 18.72 2.70 35.02
N GLY A 835 18.77 2.24 36.27
CA GLY A 835 18.76 3.10 37.45
C GLY A 835 19.99 4.02 37.53
N LEU A 836 21.18 3.48 37.27
CA LEU A 836 22.42 4.27 37.25
C LEU A 836 22.43 5.32 36.12
N LYS A 837 21.87 5.00 34.94
CA LYS A 837 21.69 5.99 33.85
C LYS A 837 20.75 7.12 34.26
N LYS A 838 19.68 6.81 35.02
CA LYS A 838 18.78 7.83 35.56
C LYS A 838 19.46 8.72 36.60
N LEU A 839 20.29 8.15 37.48
CA LEU A 839 21.09 8.92 38.43
C LEU A 839 22.07 9.86 37.73
N ARG A 840 22.78 9.37 36.73
CA ARG A 840 23.74 10.16 35.95
C ARG A 840 23.06 11.32 35.21
N ALA A 841 21.85 11.10 34.70
CA ALA A 841 21.06 12.15 34.04
C ALA A 841 20.42 13.14 35.03
N LYS A 842 20.39 12.82 36.33
CA LYS A 842 19.74 13.64 37.36
C LYS A 842 20.69 14.70 37.92
N ASP A 843 21.91 14.32 38.28
CA ASP A 843 22.90 15.21 38.92
C ASP A 843 24.30 14.55 38.94
N ASP A 844 25.36 15.32 38.65
CA ASP A 844 26.74 14.84 38.63
C ASP A 844 27.24 14.41 40.02
N LYS A 845 26.61 14.86 41.12
CA LYS A 845 26.97 14.45 42.49
C LYS A 845 26.83 12.95 42.76
N TYR A 846 26.05 12.23 41.96
CA TYR A 846 25.86 10.78 42.10
C TYR A 846 26.97 9.98 41.40
N GLU A 847 27.89 10.64 40.69
CA GLU A 847 28.92 9.95 39.91
C GLU A 847 29.89 9.09 40.76
N PRO A 848 30.29 9.47 41.99
CA PRO A 848 31.02 8.58 42.89
C PRO A 848 30.25 7.31 43.26
N PHE A 849 28.93 7.40 43.45
CA PHE A 849 28.07 6.24 43.72
C PHE A 849 27.91 5.36 42.47
N ILE A 850 27.78 5.96 41.29
CA ILE A 850 27.67 5.25 40.02
C ILE A 850 28.97 4.50 39.70
N ALA A 851 30.13 5.11 39.94
CA ALA A 851 31.43 4.46 39.77
C ALA A 851 31.53 3.20 40.67
N LYS A 852 31.21 3.34 41.96
CA LYS A 852 31.26 2.24 42.94
C LYS A 852 30.24 1.13 42.65
N ALA A 853 29.06 1.48 42.12
CA ALA A 853 28.05 0.51 41.70
C ALA A 853 28.48 -0.25 40.43
N LYS A 854 29.13 0.42 39.47
CA LYS A 854 29.66 -0.22 38.25
C LYS A 854 30.81 -1.18 38.56
N GLU A 855 31.66 -0.83 39.50
CA GLU A 855 32.75 -1.70 39.97
C GLU A 855 32.18 -2.99 40.55
N LYS A 856 31.18 -2.88 41.44
CA LYS A 856 30.48 -4.06 41.98
C LYS A 856 29.82 -4.94 40.92
N ILE A 857 29.27 -4.36 39.85
CA ILE A 857 28.67 -5.14 38.75
C ILE A 857 29.72 -5.91 37.94
N LYS A 858 30.99 -5.45 37.93
CA LYS A 858 32.10 -6.15 37.27
C LYS A 858 32.64 -7.33 38.08
N ASP A 859 32.41 -7.36 39.39
CA ASP A 859 32.87 -8.43 40.28
C ASP A 859 31.91 -9.65 40.33
N ASP A 860 31.10 -9.86 39.29
CA ASP A 860 30.12 -10.95 39.12
C ASP A 860 29.27 -11.25 40.39
N LEU A 861 28.38 -10.31 40.71
CA LEU A 861 27.47 -10.40 41.87
C LEU A 861 26.55 -11.63 41.81
N THR A 862 26.25 -12.19 42.98
CA THR A 862 25.16 -13.17 43.11
C THR A 862 23.79 -12.50 42.95
N GLN A 863 22.76 -13.27 42.60
CA GLN A 863 21.38 -12.77 42.46
C GLN A 863 20.92 -11.92 43.65
N LYS A 864 21.18 -12.39 44.89
CA LYS A 864 20.83 -11.67 46.12
C LYS A 864 21.60 -10.36 46.29
N GLN A 865 22.87 -10.31 45.89
CA GLN A 865 23.68 -9.10 45.93
C GLN A 865 23.25 -8.10 44.84
N GLY A 866 22.87 -8.59 43.66
CA GLY A 866 22.30 -7.81 42.57
C GLY A 866 20.99 -7.14 42.96
N GLU A 867 20.06 -7.90 43.54
CA GLU A 867 18.78 -7.36 44.03
C GLU A 867 18.98 -6.30 45.11
N HIS A 868 19.92 -6.52 46.04
CA HIS A 868 20.24 -5.53 47.08
C HIS A 868 20.90 -4.26 46.51
N LEU A 869 21.74 -4.39 45.48
CA LEU A 869 22.29 -3.23 44.77
C LEU A 869 21.20 -2.48 44.00
N LEU A 870 20.26 -3.20 43.39
CA LEU A 870 19.10 -2.61 42.70
C LEU A 870 18.21 -1.80 43.66
N GLU A 871 17.95 -2.30 44.87
CA GLU A 871 17.23 -1.55 45.90
C GLU A 871 17.95 -0.25 46.28
N LYS A 872 19.28 -0.30 46.47
CA LYS A 872 20.09 0.89 46.80
C LYS A 872 20.07 1.92 45.67
N VAL A 873 20.18 1.47 44.42
CA VAL A 873 20.08 2.34 43.25
C VAL A 873 18.67 2.92 43.14
N GLY A 874 17.63 2.12 43.39
CA GLY A 874 16.24 2.56 43.40
C GLY A 874 15.97 3.65 44.45
N ALA A 875 16.46 3.47 45.67
CA ALA A 875 16.37 4.46 46.74
C ALA A 875 17.06 5.78 46.37
N LYS A 876 18.25 5.71 45.77
CA LYS A 876 18.97 6.91 45.30
C LYS A 876 18.31 7.60 44.11
N VAL A 877 17.60 6.87 43.24
CA VAL A 877 16.81 7.48 42.16
C VAL A 877 15.60 8.23 42.73
N ALA A 878 15.03 7.72 43.81
CA ALA A 878 13.88 8.31 44.49
C ALA A 878 14.24 9.56 45.33
N GLU A 879 15.43 9.60 45.96
CA GLU A 879 16.07 10.84 46.49
C GLU A 879 16.36 11.81 45.34
#